data_AF-A0A8H7EJW3-F1
#
_entry.id   AF-A0A8H7EJW3-F1
#
_cell.length_a   1.000
_cell.length_b   1.000
_cell.length_c   1.000
_cell.angle_alpha   90.00
_cell.angle_beta   90.00
_cell.angle_gamma   90.00
#
_symmetry.space_group_name_H-M   'P 1'
#
loop_
_entity.id
_entity.type
_entity.pdbx_description
1 polymer ?
#
loop_
_entity_poly.entity_id
_entity_poly.type
_entity_poly.pdbx_seq_one_letter_code
_entity_poly.pdbx_strand_id
1 'polypeptide(L)'
;MALSQRPASRFFAAFYRWNQHAQLSRPCASVYRYTLRHTRSRNAICAPRYYNATRLLQQDNTASTQKTVQEQYAPIDLSESESQQEQLKNSVRGLMRDVPSSVAVLTVASIDPKTKKHVPMGVAVSSLSTVSLDPPTISFNIKQPSKTLDAIRATDGLFRVHFPTASRSGAKLVDLFSRGNHPDAYDLRSKQLKLHQPKNKIQYSVPSSLAPQVLGGYVRAAMECEVTHEFPVADHVILVAKVNDLEQKTAKGPAIMYINGEYRIPEGKSVYVAENAQPSAASADIASVREYPLFPGEKERRHYMEQIKAIIRSTPAYYKDPSRETYETININLPYPAADFGIDLELLTAECRQEMGLGSPLRPGAEDKQVLSEFYGVLTPSMRDRIVDRAKKLVALDERYLSQPYRSFLFDLGVNPNSKDFLPSDIMKHLRAANLARRFKQDRKQVIGETEDIIKVEQIEHRLREHLRSMKYEDARREPFEVAMEAIGERKGAAMHFKKARARLLTQSHPTLFDASAIDITGEVTEEELRVVLCRLINYLNVKSQIHFRQNIERNPRELLRRVRVDPTITGMDVELLVGKIKHLYLSTRTYQDFLFALKEALRPWFIWNVSRDDLEERVKNFVQSTPLRAIAWSAKSRLAAMGLHWDATVTLPSNNSSKQVTKQSLLKGVILDTLVTKELKNYYGSGTEEENQAVAKYLKETYSFDVTPAASDSQSSADEMQQVMATTLETSPGEGDRSLEIMRLPGKSKRIEHGDNKKQGRKEAWSTDSFH
;
A
#
# COMPACT_ATOMS: atom_id res chain seq x y z
N MET A 1 -16.76 -35.76 39.94
CA MET A 1 -16.95 -35.34 38.52
C MET A 1 -16.98 -36.59 37.66
N ALA A 2 -17.87 -36.66 36.67
CA ALA A 2 -17.86 -37.73 35.67
C ALA A 2 -16.77 -37.50 34.60
N LEU A 3 -16.34 -38.57 33.91
CA LEU A 3 -15.32 -38.50 32.84
C LEU A 3 -15.70 -37.57 31.67
N SER A 4 -16.98 -37.25 31.50
CA SER A 4 -17.53 -36.31 30.53
C SER A 4 -17.24 -34.82 30.82
N GLN A 5 -16.78 -34.49 32.03
CA GLN A 5 -16.59 -33.11 32.52
C GLN A 5 -15.14 -32.60 32.47
N ARG A 6 -14.16 -33.37 31.96
CA ARG A 6 -12.78 -32.90 31.78
C ARG A 6 -12.57 -32.41 30.32
N PRO A 7 -11.88 -31.27 30.07
CA PRO A 7 -11.66 -30.79 28.70
C PRO A 7 -10.86 -31.77 27.83
N ALA A 8 -9.76 -32.31 28.36
CA ALA A 8 -8.85 -33.19 27.63
C ALA A 8 -9.48 -34.54 27.23
N SER A 9 -10.50 -35.04 27.96
CA SER A 9 -11.18 -36.28 27.59
C SER A 9 -12.11 -36.12 26.38
N ARG A 10 -12.44 -34.90 25.95
CA ARG A 10 -13.35 -34.68 24.81
C ARG A 10 -12.75 -35.03 23.46
N PHE A 11 -11.47 -34.73 23.21
CA PHE A 11 -10.79 -35.14 21.98
C PHE A 11 -10.65 -36.67 21.90
N PHE A 12 -10.18 -37.29 22.99
CA PHE A 12 -10.11 -38.76 23.09
C PHE A 12 -11.49 -39.42 22.96
N ALA A 13 -12.54 -38.85 23.55
CA ALA A 13 -13.91 -39.36 23.42
C ALA A 13 -14.46 -39.20 21.99
N ALA A 14 -14.14 -38.12 21.27
CA ALA A 14 -14.52 -37.94 19.87
C ALA A 14 -13.81 -38.97 18.98
N PHE A 15 -12.49 -39.12 19.12
CA PHE A 15 -11.69 -40.11 18.39
C PHE A 15 -12.13 -41.55 18.70
N TYR A 16 -12.41 -41.87 19.96
CA TYR A 16 -12.90 -43.18 20.39
C TYR A 16 -14.30 -43.48 19.85
N ARG A 17 -15.23 -42.50 19.85
CA ARG A 17 -16.55 -42.63 19.22
C ARG A 17 -16.44 -42.85 17.71
N TRP A 18 -15.58 -42.09 17.03
CA TRP A 18 -15.33 -42.27 15.59
C TRP A 18 -14.78 -43.68 15.30
N ASN A 19 -13.81 -44.15 16.08
CA ASN A 19 -13.27 -45.51 15.94
C ASN A 19 -14.35 -46.60 16.18
N GLN A 20 -15.22 -46.43 17.18
CA GLN A 20 -16.36 -47.33 17.41
C GLN A 20 -17.37 -47.33 16.25
N HIS A 21 -17.63 -46.18 15.62
CA HIS A 21 -18.51 -46.11 14.45
C HIS A 21 -17.87 -46.70 13.17
N ALA A 22 -16.58 -46.44 12.94
CA ALA A 22 -15.86 -46.95 11.77
C ALA A 22 -15.75 -48.48 11.74
N GLN A 23 -15.61 -49.11 12.91
CA GLN A 23 -15.45 -50.56 13.04
C GLN A 23 -16.73 -51.39 12.78
N LEU A 24 -17.90 -50.77 12.57
CA LEU A 24 -19.17 -51.49 12.36
C LEU A 24 -19.41 -52.01 10.92
N SER A 25 -18.37 -52.05 10.09
CA SER A 25 -18.41 -52.47 8.69
C SER A 25 -18.29 -54.01 8.49
N ARG A 26 -19.23 -54.75 9.10
CA ARG A 26 -19.49 -56.21 8.98
C ARG A 26 -18.44 -57.19 9.57
N PRO A 27 -18.88 -58.31 10.20
CA PRO A 27 -18.00 -59.40 10.60
C PRO A 27 -17.65 -60.34 9.44
N CYS A 28 -16.49 -60.99 9.52
CA CYS A 28 -16.02 -61.97 8.54
C CYS A 28 -16.91 -63.23 8.50
N ALA A 29 -17.31 -63.66 7.30
CA ALA A 29 -18.12 -64.87 7.09
C ALA A 29 -17.66 -65.67 5.85
N SER A 30 -16.53 -66.38 5.96
CA SER A 30 -16.26 -67.65 5.28
C SER A 30 -14.86 -68.16 5.68
N VAL A 31 -14.82 -69.11 6.61
CA VAL A 31 -13.64 -69.98 6.80
C VAL A 31 -14.12 -71.40 6.56
N TYR A 32 -13.72 -71.99 5.44
CA TYR A 32 -13.93 -73.41 5.21
C TYR A 32 -13.10 -74.20 6.22
N ARG A 33 -13.78 -74.91 7.13
CA ARG A 33 -13.12 -75.89 8.00
C ARG A 33 -12.87 -77.17 7.22
N TYR A 34 -11.67 -77.71 7.35
CA TYR A 34 -11.51 -79.17 7.44
C TYR A 34 -10.96 -79.53 8.82
N THR A 35 -11.32 -80.72 9.30
CA THR A 35 -11.18 -81.15 10.69
C THR A 35 -9.96 -82.04 10.94
N LEU A 36 -9.22 -81.82 12.04
CA LEU A 36 -9.04 -82.70 13.24
C LEU A 36 -7.94 -82.04 14.15
N ARG A 37 -7.75 -82.28 15.47
CA ARG A 37 -8.40 -83.07 16.56
C ARG A 37 -8.68 -82.10 17.75
N HIS A 38 -9.68 -82.33 18.62
CA HIS A 38 -9.59 -82.97 19.97
C HIS A 38 -8.37 -82.58 20.84
N THR A 39 -8.49 -82.21 22.13
CA THR A 39 -9.59 -82.43 23.11
C THR A 39 -9.70 -81.32 24.20
N ARG A 40 -10.91 -81.16 24.77
CA ARG A 40 -11.32 -80.76 26.17
C ARG A 40 -10.36 -79.87 27.02
N SER A 41 -10.83 -78.84 27.73
CA SER A 41 -12.01 -78.87 28.64
C SER A 41 -12.72 -77.52 28.89
N ARG A 42 -13.88 -77.60 29.57
CA ARG A 42 -14.71 -76.53 30.18
C ARG A 42 -14.01 -75.95 31.44
N ASN A 43 -14.32 -74.77 32.01
CA ASN A 43 -15.46 -73.80 32.03
C ASN A 43 -14.90 -72.39 32.43
N ALA A 44 -15.58 -71.22 32.55
CA ALA A 44 -16.84 -70.61 32.04
C ALA A 44 -16.93 -69.15 32.62
N ILE A 45 -18.16 -68.61 32.81
CA ILE A 45 -18.58 -67.47 33.67
C ILE A 45 -18.75 -66.05 33.03
N CYS A 46 -19.98 -65.53 33.23
CA CYS A 46 -20.51 -64.15 33.22
C CYS A 46 -20.45 -63.21 31.99
N ALA A 47 -21.55 -62.45 31.87
CA ALA A 47 -21.72 -61.26 31.02
C ALA A 47 -22.58 -60.21 31.76
N PRO A 48 -22.43 -58.91 31.44
CA PRO A 48 -23.51 -57.92 31.54
C PRO A 48 -23.79 -57.28 30.16
N ARG A 49 -25.00 -57.40 29.61
CA ARG A 49 -26.17 -56.50 29.78
C ARG A 49 -26.02 -55.10 29.15
N TYR A 50 -26.90 -54.83 28.18
CA TYR A 50 -27.08 -53.57 27.46
C TYR A 50 -27.88 -52.53 28.29
N TYR A 51 -27.80 -51.26 27.88
CA TYR A 51 -28.86 -50.26 28.07
C TYR A 51 -29.13 -49.50 26.76
N ASN A 52 -30.41 -49.28 26.47
CA ASN A 52 -30.88 -48.45 25.34
C ASN A 52 -31.38 -47.09 25.86
N ALA A 53 -31.35 -46.06 25.02
CA ALA A 53 -32.08 -44.81 25.23
C ALA A 53 -32.55 -44.24 23.88
N THR A 54 -33.72 -43.61 23.87
CA THR A 54 -34.37 -43.07 22.65
C THR A 54 -35.17 -41.83 23.03
N ARG A 55 -35.14 -40.77 22.20
CA ARG A 55 -36.08 -39.61 22.13
C ARG A 55 -36.44 -38.89 23.46
N LEU A 56 -36.52 -37.56 23.54
CA LEU A 56 -37.30 -36.67 22.67
C LEU A 56 -36.86 -35.20 22.88
N LEU A 57 -37.41 -34.30 22.07
CA LEU A 57 -37.37 -32.84 22.28
C LEU A 57 -38.55 -32.40 23.15
N GLN A 58 -38.36 -31.38 23.98
CA GLN A 58 -39.44 -30.46 24.35
C GLN A 58 -38.86 -29.06 24.56
N GLN A 59 -39.64 -28.04 24.18
CA GLN A 59 -39.32 -26.63 24.41
C GLN A 59 -39.81 -26.22 25.81
N ASP A 60 -39.34 -25.09 26.33
CA ASP A 60 -40.29 -24.14 26.90
C ASP A 60 -39.80 -22.68 26.85
N ASN A 61 -40.76 -21.76 26.84
CA ASN A 61 -40.52 -20.32 26.92
C ASN A 61 -40.82 -19.81 28.33
N THR A 62 -40.17 -18.73 28.76
CA THR A 62 -40.79 -17.75 29.68
C THR A 62 -40.09 -16.40 29.54
N ALA A 63 -40.79 -15.32 29.87
CA ALA A 63 -40.39 -13.96 29.50
C ALA A 63 -40.38 -12.99 30.69
N SER A 64 -39.53 -11.97 30.56
CA SER A 64 -39.53 -10.70 31.33
C SER A 64 -39.26 -10.76 32.84
N THR A 65 -38.38 -9.85 33.29
CA THR A 65 -38.74 -8.76 34.22
C THR A 65 -37.59 -7.75 34.22
N GLN A 66 -37.90 -6.46 34.13
CA GLN A 66 -36.90 -5.40 34.30
C GLN A 66 -36.64 -5.17 35.80
N LYS A 67 -35.37 -5.03 36.19
CA LYS A 67 -35.00 -4.27 37.39
C LYS A 67 -33.86 -3.32 37.05
N THR A 68 -34.12 -2.03 37.22
CA THR A 68 -33.12 -0.98 37.11
C THR A 68 -32.53 -0.72 38.49
N VAL A 69 -31.21 -0.91 38.63
CA VAL A 69 -30.42 -0.36 39.73
C VAL A 69 -29.16 0.24 39.10
N GLN A 70 -28.86 1.49 39.44
CA GLN A 70 -27.56 2.09 39.16
C GLN A 70 -26.67 1.84 40.37
N GLU A 71 -25.56 1.13 40.21
CA GLU A 71 -24.55 1.03 41.27
C GLU A 71 -23.13 1.01 40.69
N GLN A 72 -22.19 1.44 41.53
CA GLN A 72 -20.92 2.04 41.14
C GLN A 72 -19.94 1.07 40.46
N TYR A 73 -19.20 1.56 39.46
CA TYR A 73 -18.03 0.85 38.91
C TYR A 73 -16.87 0.86 39.91
N ALA A 74 -16.77 -0.19 40.73
CA ALA A 74 -15.48 -0.64 41.25
C ALA A 74 -14.80 -1.54 40.21
N PRO A 75 -13.46 -1.56 40.10
CA PRO A 75 -12.76 -2.56 39.30
C PRO A 75 -13.03 -3.95 39.86
N ILE A 76 -13.49 -4.88 39.01
CA ILE A 76 -13.55 -6.30 39.38
C ILE A 76 -12.12 -6.83 39.37
N ASP A 77 -11.65 -7.27 40.53
CA ASP A 77 -10.33 -7.84 40.71
C ASP A 77 -10.28 -9.21 40.00
N LEU A 78 -9.54 -9.30 38.90
CA LEU A 78 -9.46 -10.50 38.07
C LEU A 78 -8.65 -11.57 38.81
N SER A 79 -9.35 -12.58 39.34
CA SER A 79 -8.75 -13.63 40.16
C SER A 79 -7.51 -14.25 39.51
N GLU A 80 -6.48 -14.54 40.32
CA GLU A 80 -5.17 -15.01 39.82
C GLU A 80 -5.28 -16.22 38.88
N SER A 81 -6.28 -17.08 39.09
CA SER A 81 -6.58 -18.23 38.24
C SER A 81 -6.92 -17.86 36.79
N GLU A 82 -7.59 -16.74 36.55
CA GLU A 82 -7.92 -16.28 35.19
C GLU A 82 -6.66 -15.75 34.49
N SER A 83 -5.84 -14.97 35.20
CA SER A 83 -4.53 -14.49 34.71
C SER A 83 -3.59 -15.66 34.37
N GLN A 84 -3.49 -16.68 35.24
CA GLN A 84 -2.73 -17.90 34.97
C GLN A 84 -3.30 -18.67 33.76
N GLN A 85 -4.62 -18.72 33.60
CA GLN A 85 -5.25 -19.37 32.44
C GLN A 85 -5.01 -18.58 31.14
N GLU A 86 -4.98 -17.25 31.18
CA GLU A 86 -4.63 -16.37 30.06
C GLU A 86 -3.17 -16.56 29.64
N GLN A 87 -2.24 -16.58 30.61
CA GLN A 87 -0.83 -16.89 30.37
C GLN A 87 -0.68 -18.27 29.73
N LEU A 88 -1.34 -19.31 30.25
CA LEU A 88 -1.30 -20.65 29.67
C LEU A 88 -1.89 -20.71 28.24
N LYS A 89 -3.03 -20.04 27.98
CA LYS A 89 -3.58 -19.91 26.61
C LYS A 89 -2.56 -19.27 25.66
N ASN A 90 -1.82 -18.27 26.11
CA ASN A 90 -0.83 -17.56 25.31
C ASN A 90 0.45 -18.39 25.09
N SER A 91 0.97 -19.07 26.12
CA SER A 91 2.12 -19.97 26.01
C SER A 91 1.84 -21.18 25.10
N VAL A 92 0.66 -21.79 25.22
CA VAL A 92 0.23 -22.87 24.31
C VAL A 92 0.08 -22.34 22.88
N ARG A 93 -0.47 -21.14 22.68
CA ARG A 93 -0.55 -20.53 21.34
C ARG A 93 0.83 -20.22 20.76
N GLY A 94 1.79 -19.81 21.58
CA GLY A 94 3.19 -19.60 21.18
C GLY A 94 3.81 -20.90 20.70
N LEU A 95 3.87 -21.92 21.55
CA LEU A 95 4.42 -23.24 21.23
C LEU A 95 3.78 -23.87 19.98
N MET A 96 2.45 -23.83 19.88
CA MET A 96 1.72 -24.36 18.72
C MET A 96 1.89 -23.53 17.44
N ARG A 97 2.50 -22.33 17.51
CA ARG A 97 2.87 -21.53 16.34
C ARG A 97 4.20 -21.98 15.74
N ASP A 98 5.11 -22.48 16.57
CA ASP A 98 6.42 -23.01 16.15
C ASP A 98 6.32 -24.44 15.60
N VAL A 99 5.19 -25.13 15.81
CA VAL A 99 4.87 -26.40 15.14
C VAL A 99 4.55 -26.15 13.65
N PRO A 100 5.34 -26.68 12.70
CA PRO A 100 5.06 -26.49 11.27
C PRO A 100 3.73 -27.12 10.89
N SER A 101 2.86 -26.31 10.32
CA SER A 101 1.48 -26.68 9.96
C SER A 101 1.28 -26.71 8.45
N SER A 102 0.39 -27.62 8.00
CA SER A 102 -0.14 -27.59 6.63
C SER A 102 -0.95 -26.30 6.40
N VAL A 103 -1.22 -25.95 5.15
CA VAL A 103 -2.11 -24.83 4.82
C VAL A 103 -3.03 -25.21 3.66
N ALA A 104 -4.32 -25.01 3.86
CA ALA A 104 -5.34 -25.21 2.83
C ALA A 104 -6.37 -24.09 2.85
N VAL A 105 -7.01 -23.87 1.70
CA VAL A 105 -8.16 -22.97 1.56
C VAL A 105 -9.39 -23.81 1.23
N LEU A 106 -10.39 -23.76 2.10
CA LEU A 106 -11.67 -24.39 1.91
C LEU A 106 -12.60 -23.43 1.16
N THR A 107 -13.38 -23.93 0.23
CA THR A 107 -14.40 -23.17 -0.52
C THR A 107 -15.72 -23.94 -0.54
N VAL A 108 -16.84 -23.21 -0.50
CA VAL A 108 -18.18 -23.78 -0.32
C VAL A 108 -19.15 -23.05 -1.25
N ALA A 109 -20.09 -23.76 -1.87
CA ALA A 109 -21.15 -23.11 -2.63
C ALA A 109 -22.03 -22.27 -1.70
N SER A 110 -22.19 -20.99 -1.99
CA SER A 110 -23.04 -20.10 -1.20
C SER A 110 -23.60 -18.98 -2.07
N ILE A 111 -24.84 -18.58 -1.78
CA ILE A 111 -25.55 -17.48 -2.45
C ILE A 111 -25.85 -16.42 -1.39
N ASP A 112 -25.49 -15.17 -1.65
CA ASP A 112 -25.85 -14.07 -0.75
C ASP A 112 -27.38 -13.86 -0.77
N PRO A 113 -28.07 -13.93 0.39
CA PRO A 113 -29.52 -13.77 0.45
C PRO A 113 -30.01 -12.40 -0.01
N LYS A 114 -29.16 -11.35 0.02
CA LYS A 114 -29.52 -10.00 -0.45
C LYS A 114 -29.39 -9.85 -1.97
N THR A 115 -28.23 -10.15 -2.56
CA THR A 115 -27.99 -9.95 -4.00
C THR A 115 -28.43 -11.13 -4.88
N LYS A 116 -28.78 -12.28 -4.28
CA LYS A 116 -29.10 -13.56 -4.97
C LYS A 116 -28.00 -14.06 -5.92
N LYS A 117 -26.75 -13.63 -5.71
CA LYS A 117 -25.58 -14.05 -6.49
C LYS A 117 -24.72 -15.01 -5.68
N HIS A 118 -24.02 -15.91 -6.38
CA HIS A 118 -22.98 -16.73 -5.77
C HIS A 118 -21.86 -15.84 -5.20
N VAL A 119 -21.36 -16.19 -4.02
CA VAL A 119 -20.25 -15.51 -3.36
C VAL A 119 -19.06 -16.47 -3.17
N PRO A 120 -17.81 -15.98 -3.26
CA PRO A 120 -16.61 -16.78 -2.99
C PRO A 120 -16.44 -17.01 -1.48
N MET A 121 -17.33 -17.81 -0.90
CA MET A 121 -17.30 -18.22 0.49
C MET A 121 -16.27 -19.33 0.71
N GLY A 122 -15.56 -19.23 1.82
CA GLY A 122 -14.50 -20.15 2.18
C GLY A 122 -13.79 -19.73 3.45
N VAL A 123 -12.73 -20.45 3.82
CA VAL A 123 -11.87 -20.13 4.95
C VAL A 123 -10.48 -20.76 4.76
N ALA A 124 -9.44 -20.06 5.19
CA ALA A 124 -8.10 -20.65 5.31
C ALA A 124 -7.99 -21.48 6.60
N VAL A 125 -7.43 -22.69 6.51
CA VAL A 125 -7.19 -23.57 7.67
C VAL A 125 -5.75 -24.07 7.66
N SER A 126 -5.15 -24.17 8.85
CA SER A 126 -3.84 -24.79 9.06
C SER A 126 -3.90 -26.13 9.81
N SER A 127 -5.09 -26.55 10.22
CA SER A 127 -5.31 -27.78 10.99
C SER A 127 -5.71 -28.98 10.11
N LEU A 128 -5.35 -28.97 8.82
CA LEU A 128 -5.78 -30.01 7.88
C LEU A 128 -4.87 -31.24 8.01
N SER A 129 -5.46 -32.41 8.28
CA SER A 129 -4.76 -33.69 8.47
C SER A 129 -5.49 -34.86 7.82
N THR A 130 -4.76 -35.77 7.19
CA THR A 130 -5.29 -37.06 6.72
C THR A 130 -5.59 -37.98 7.91
N VAL A 131 -6.69 -38.72 7.85
CA VAL A 131 -7.18 -39.62 8.92
C VAL A 131 -7.17 -41.09 8.48
N SER A 132 -7.60 -41.38 7.25
CA SER A 132 -7.49 -42.70 6.63
C SER A 132 -7.22 -42.56 5.13
N LEU A 133 -6.67 -43.60 4.52
CA LEU A 133 -6.60 -43.77 3.06
C LEU A 133 -7.71 -44.67 2.51
N ASP A 134 -8.36 -45.48 3.36
CA ASP A 134 -9.52 -46.30 3.01
C ASP A 134 -10.61 -46.19 4.10
N PRO A 135 -11.81 -45.65 3.78
CA PRO A 135 -12.02 -44.72 2.67
C PRO A 135 -11.13 -43.48 2.85
N PRO A 136 -10.69 -42.81 1.76
CA PRO A 136 -9.81 -41.64 1.87
C PRO A 136 -10.51 -40.52 2.64
N THR A 137 -9.96 -40.17 3.79
CA THR A 137 -10.63 -39.34 4.82
C THR A 137 -9.68 -38.29 5.38
N ILE A 138 -10.15 -37.06 5.48
CA ILE A 138 -9.44 -35.90 6.05
C ILE A 138 -10.18 -35.33 7.26
N SER A 139 -9.49 -34.56 8.09
CA SER A 139 -10.07 -33.78 9.18
C SER A 139 -9.48 -32.39 9.29
N PHE A 140 -10.28 -31.45 9.79
CA PHE A 140 -9.88 -30.07 10.07
C PHE A 140 -10.85 -29.42 11.08
N ASN A 141 -10.44 -28.29 11.65
CA ASN A 141 -11.15 -27.61 12.72
C ASN A 141 -11.70 -26.27 12.21
N ILE A 142 -12.96 -25.95 12.50
CA ILE A 142 -13.54 -24.62 12.29
C ILE A 142 -13.99 -24.04 13.64
N LYS A 143 -13.57 -22.80 13.93
CA LYS A 143 -14.04 -22.05 15.10
C LYS A 143 -15.52 -21.67 14.94
N GLN A 144 -16.29 -21.71 16.02
CA GLN A 144 -17.66 -21.21 16.06
C GLN A 144 -17.74 -19.77 16.62
N PRO A 145 -18.72 -18.95 16.18
CA PRO A 145 -19.60 -19.18 15.04
C PRO A 145 -18.87 -19.01 13.69
N SER A 146 -19.30 -19.70 12.64
CA SER A 146 -18.69 -19.59 11.31
C SER A 146 -19.68 -19.82 10.17
N LYS A 147 -19.88 -18.77 9.37
CA LYS A 147 -20.67 -18.83 8.13
C LYS A 147 -20.22 -19.92 7.16
N THR A 148 -18.94 -20.31 7.19
CA THR A 148 -18.43 -21.39 6.34
C THR A 148 -18.92 -22.76 6.82
N LEU A 149 -19.01 -22.99 8.13
CA LEU A 149 -19.61 -24.20 8.70
C LEU A 149 -21.11 -24.25 8.39
N ASP A 150 -21.79 -23.12 8.56
CA ASP A 150 -23.23 -23.01 8.28
C ASP A 150 -23.54 -23.25 6.79
N ALA A 151 -22.66 -22.78 5.89
CA ALA A 151 -22.77 -23.07 4.46
C ALA A 151 -22.46 -24.52 4.11
N ILE A 152 -21.45 -25.16 4.72
CA ILE A 152 -21.14 -26.60 4.52
C ILE A 152 -22.35 -27.45 4.88
N ARG A 153 -23.05 -27.12 5.97
CA ARG A 153 -24.30 -27.79 6.37
C ARG A 153 -25.45 -27.52 5.41
N ALA A 154 -25.50 -26.34 4.79
CA ALA A 154 -26.49 -25.98 3.77
C ALA A 154 -26.19 -26.55 2.37
N THR A 155 -25.01 -27.14 2.15
CA THR A 155 -24.60 -27.83 0.92
C THR A 155 -24.49 -29.35 1.10
N ASP A 156 -25.30 -29.92 2.00
CA ASP A 156 -25.31 -31.36 2.33
C ASP A 156 -23.92 -31.92 2.71
N GLY A 157 -23.11 -31.10 3.39
CA GLY A 157 -21.75 -31.43 3.78
C GLY A 157 -20.69 -31.28 2.68
N LEU A 158 -21.06 -30.85 1.46
CA LEU A 158 -20.16 -30.78 0.31
C LEU A 158 -19.32 -29.49 0.27
N PHE A 159 -18.02 -29.61 0.03
CA PHE A 159 -17.07 -28.50 -0.12
C PHE A 159 -15.84 -28.89 -0.96
N ARG A 160 -15.01 -27.91 -1.34
CA ARG A 160 -13.74 -28.13 -2.04
C ARG A 160 -12.55 -27.60 -1.24
N VAL A 161 -11.52 -28.43 -1.09
CA VAL A 161 -10.20 -28.07 -0.51
C VAL A 161 -9.27 -27.65 -1.63
N HIS A 162 -8.53 -26.54 -1.47
CA HIS A 162 -7.45 -26.12 -2.36
C HIS A 162 -6.13 -26.10 -1.59
N PHE A 163 -5.09 -26.73 -2.15
CA PHE A 163 -3.73 -26.72 -1.60
C PHE A 163 -2.92 -25.64 -2.31
N PRO A 164 -2.61 -24.49 -1.67
CA PRO A 164 -1.87 -23.41 -2.30
C PRO A 164 -0.41 -23.84 -2.54
N THR A 165 0.18 -23.44 -3.68
CA THR A 165 1.63 -23.62 -3.85
C THR A 165 2.39 -22.74 -2.86
N ALA A 166 3.63 -23.10 -2.54
CA ALA A 166 4.57 -22.30 -1.77
C ALA A 166 5.12 -21.09 -2.57
N SER A 167 4.21 -20.41 -3.25
CA SER A 167 4.42 -19.18 -4.00
C SER A 167 3.69 -18.04 -3.31
N ARG A 168 4.12 -16.81 -3.59
CA ARG A 168 3.46 -15.61 -3.09
C ARG A 168 2.00 -15.47 -3.52
N SER A 169 1.63 -15.98 -4.70
CA SER A 169 0.22 -16.02 -5.14
C SER A 169 -0.60 -17.05 -4.35
N GLY A 170 0.02 -18.16 -3.93
CA GLY A 170 -0.59 -19.11 -3.00
C GLY A 170 -0.76 -18.50 -1.60
N ALA A 171 0.26 -17.80 -1.10
CA ALA A 171 0.18 -17.07 0.17
C ALA A 171 -0.87 -15.94 0.15
N LYS A 172 -1.00 -15.19 -0.95
CA LYS A 172 -2.05 -14.18 -1.16
C LYS A 172 -3.45 -14.80 -1.21
N LEU A 173 -3.61 -15.99 -1.79
CA LEU A 173 -4.85 -16.75 -1.73
C LEU A 173 -5.23 -17.09 -0.27
N VAL A 174 -4.28 -17.54 0.55
CA VAL A 174 -4.51 -17.86 1.97
C VAL A 174 -4.91 -16.61 2.76
N ASP A 175 -4.22 -15.49 2.58
CA ASP A 175 -4.57 -14.22 3.23
C ASP A 175 -6.00 -13.76 2.88
N LEU A 176 -6.38 -13.77 1.59
CA LEU A 176 -7.72 -13.39 1.15
C LEU A 176 -8.83 -14.27 1.73
N PHE A 177 -8.55 -15.54 2.04
CA PHE A 177 -9.48 -16.46 2.73
C PHE A 177 -9.32 -16.48 4.26
N SER A 178 -8.35 -15.76 4.82
CA SER A 178 -8.19 -15.53 6.27
C SER A 178 -9.02 -14.33 6.77
N ARG A 179 -9.34 -13.37 5.88
CA ARG A 179 -10.09 -12.12 6.17
C ARG A 179 -11.58 -12.28 6.51
N GLY A 180 -12.05 -13.48 6.87
CA GLY A 180 -13.46 -13.74 7.24
C GLY A 180 -14.44 -13.72 6.05
N ASN A 181 -15.74 -13.59 6.32
CA ASN A 181 -16.80 -13.72 5.32
C ASN A 181 -17.84 -12.58 5.42
N HIS A 182 -17.57 -11.50 4.69
CA HIS A 182 -18.38 -10.28 4.58
C HIS A 182 -18.28 -9.72 3.15
N PRO A 183 -19.19 -8.80 2.72
CA PRO A 183 -19.26 -8.34 1.33
C PRO A 183 -17.93 -7.85 0.74
N ASP A 184 -17.18 -7.04 1.48
CA ASP A 184 -15.91 -6.46 1.01
C ASP A 184 -14.84 -7.52 0.78
N ALA A 185 -14.83 -8.60 1.58
CA ALA A 185 -13.95 -9.75 1.37
C ALA A 185 -14.36 -10.57 0.14
N TYR A 186 -15.66 -10.67 -0.17
CA TYR A 186 -16.13 -11.30 -1.41
C TYR A 186 -15.73 -10.48 -2.63
N ASP A 187 -15.95 -9.16 -2.58
CA ASP A 187 -15.54 -8.21 -3.61
C ASP A 187 -14.02 -8.28 -3.85
N LEU A 188 -13.23 -8.29 -2.78
CA LEU A 188 -11.77 -8.38 -2.85
C LEU A 188 -11.31 -9.70 -3.47
N ARG A 189 -11.93 -10.83 -3.11
CA ARG A 189 -11.67 -12.15 -3.73
C ARG A 189 -12.02 -12.14 -5.21
N SER A 190 -13.21 -11.69 -5.59
CA SER A 190 -13.66 -11.63 -6.99
C SER A 190 -12.84 -10.66 -7.86
N LYS A 191 -12.26 -9.61 -7.26
CA LYS A 191 -11.37 -8.65 -7.96
C LYS A 191 -9.92 -9.13 -8.07
N GLN A 192 -9.43 -9.93 -7.11
CA GLN A 192 -8.00 -10.29 -7.01
C GLN A 192 -7.68 -11.76 -7.30
N LEU A 193 -8.68 -12.64 -7.41
CA LEU A 193 -8.52 -14.06 -7.71
C LEU A 193 -9.32 -14.45 -8.96
N LYS A 194 -8.71 -15.24 -9.83
CA LYS A 194 -9.42 -15.89 -10.95
C LYS A 194 -10.25 -17.05 -10.37
N LEU A 195 -11.55 -16.81 -10.23
CA LEU A 195 -12.50 -17.74 -9.61
C LEU A 195 -13.54 -18.20 -10.64
N HIS A 196 -13.75 -19.51 -10.72
CA HIS A 196 -14.84 -20.10 -11.51
C HIS A 196 -15.91 -20.65 -10.57
N GLN A 197 -17.16 -20.29 -10.83
CA GLN A 197 -18.33 -20.82 -10.13
C GLN A 197 -19.05 -21.82 -11.05
N PRO A 198 -19.04 -23.13 -10.73
CA PRO A 198 -19.86 -24.11 -11.45
C PRO A 198 -21.34 -23.72 -11.40
N LYS A 199 -22.03 -23.81 -12.54
CA LYS A 199 -23.41 -23.31 -12.70
C LYS A 199 -24.50 -24.39 -12.81
N ASN A 200 -24.15 -25.62 -13.20
CA ASN A 200 -25.12 -26.72 -13.41
C ASN A 200 -24.42 -28.09 -13.29
N LYS A 201 -25.11 -29.11 -12.78
CA LYS A 201 -24.64 -30.52 -12.71
C LYS A 201 -24.86 -31.27 -14.04
N ILE A 202 -24.45 -30.70 -15.18
CA ILE A 202 -24.65 -31.31 -16.51
C ILE A 202 -23.40 -32.11 -16.92
N GLN A 203 -23.58 -33.44 -17.00
CA GLN A 203 -22.69 -34.47 -17.58
C GLN A 203 -21.26 -34.61 -17.02
N TYR A 204 -21.05 -35.72 -16.31
CA TYR A 204 -19.84 -36.57 -16.18
C TYR A 204 -18.45 -35.99 -15.82
N SER A 205 -18.26 -34.67 -15.72
CA SER A 205 -16.97 -34.06 -15.30
C SER A 205 -17.10 -32.84 -14.38
N VAL A 206 -18.32 -32.44 -14.01
CA VAL A 206 -18.55 -31.29 -13.11
C VAL A 206 -18.37 -31.71 -11.64
N PRO A 207 -17.49 -31.04 -10.86
CA PRO A 207 -17.28 -31.36 -9.45
C PRO A 207 -18.53 -31.22 -8.57
N SER A 208 -18.73 -32.18 -7.66
CA SER A 208 -19.99 -32.45 -6.96
C SER A 208 -20.52 -31.33 -6.07
N SER A 209 -19.63 -30.57 -5.42
CA SER A 209 -19.95 -29.56 -4.40
C SER A 209 -20.47 -28.24 -4.97
N LEU A 210 -20.31 -28.01 -6.27
CA LEU A 210 -20.50 -26.70 -6.92
C LEU A 210 -19.69 -25.56 -6.25
N ALA A 211 -18.65 -25.86 -5.47
CA ALA A 211 -17.89 -24.85 -4.73
C ALA A 211 -17.05 -23.94 -5.65
N PRO A 212 -16.78 -22.68 -5.23
CA PRO A 212 -15.90 -21.77 -5.96
C PRO A 212 -14.51 -22.36 -6.24
N GLN A 213 -14.17 -22.50 -7.52
CA GLN A 213 -12.89 -23.07 -7.96
C GLN A 213 -11.86 -21.97 -8.21
N VAL A 214 -10.67 -22.10 -7.60
CA VAL A 214 -9.54 -21.21 -7.85
C VAL A 214 -8.82 -21.64 -9.14
N LEU A 215 -8.87 -20.81 -10.17
CA LEU A 215 -8.25 -21.04 -11.48
C LEU A 215 -6.91 -20.31 -11.61
N GLY A 216 -5.81 -21.00 -11.30
CA GLY A 216 -4.47 -20.50 -11.62
C GLY A 216 -3.35 -21.37 -11.07
N GLY A 217 -2.13 -21.13 -11.59
CA GLY A 217 -0.89 -21.86 -11.23
C GLY A 217 -0.37 -21.63 -9.80
N TYR A 218 -1.24 -21.24 -8.87
CA TYR A 218 -0.94 -20.99 -7.45
C TYR A 218 -1.71 -21.91 -6.50
N VAL A 219 -2.42 -22.91 -7.05
CA VAL A 219 -2.97 -24.07 -6.35
C VAL A 219 -2.34 -25.32 -6.95
N ARG A 220 -1.71 -26.17 -6.12
CA ARG A 220 -0.99 -27.39 -6.53
C ARG A 220 -1.94 -28.56 -6.81
N ALA A 221 -2.96 -28.69 -5.98
CA ALA A 221 -4.00 -29.70 -6.07
C ALA A 221 -5.28 -29.21 -5.39
N ALA A 222 -6.41 -29.84 -5.66
CA ALA A 222 -7.67 -29.59 -4.96
C ALA A 222 -8.50 -30.88 -4.82
N MET A 223 -9.23 -31.02 -3.71
CA MET A 223 -10.07 -32.19 -3.42
C MET A 223 -11.54 -31.79 -3.34
N GLU A 224 -12.44 -32.58 -3.92
CA GLU A 224 -13.87 -32.55 -3.53
C GLU A 224 -14.07 -33.39 -2.27
N CYS A 225 -14.82 -32.85 -1.32
CA CYS A 225 -14.99 -33.47 -0.01
C CYS A 225 -16.43 -33.35 0.49
N GLU A 226 -16.79 -34.32 1.33
CA GLU A 226 -18.13 -34.50 1.90
C GLU A 226 -17.99 -34.75 3.40
N VAL A 227 -18.54 -33.87 4.24
CA VAL A 227 -18.53 -34.05 5.71
C VAL A 227 -19.36 -35.27 6.08
N THR A 228 -18.72 -36.25 6.72
CA THR A 228 -19.38 -37.46 7.24
C THR A 228 -19.72 -37.35 8.72
N HIS A 229 -18.92 -36.60 9.49
CA HIS A 229 -19.09 -36.44 10.93
C HIS A 229 -18.67 -35.03 11.39
N GLU A 230 -19.41 -34.48 12.35
CA GLU A 230 -19.02 -33.29 13.11
C GLU A 230 -18.78 -33.65 14.59
N PHE A 231 -17.71 -33.15 15.19
CA PHE A 231 -17.42 -33.30 16.63
C PHE A 231 -17.22 -31.93 17.29
N PRO A 232 -18.16 -31.44 18.11
CA PRO A 232 -18.01 -30.17 18.82
C PRO A 232 -17.01 -30.29 19.98
N VAL A 233 -15.98 -29.44 19.96
CA VAL A 233 -14.88 -29.38 20.93
C VAL A 233 -14.67 -27.94 21.38
N ALA A 234 -15.37 -27.58 22.46
CA ALA A 234 -15.38 -26.24 23.06
C ALA A 234 -15.79 -25.13 22.07
N ASP A 235 -14.88 -24.24 21.66
CA ASP A 235 -15.15 -23.15 20.71
C ASP A 235 -14.92 -23.53 19.24
N HIS A 236 -14.58 -24.80 18.95
CA HIS A 236 -14.35 -25.33 17.61
C HIS A 236 -15.22 -26.57 17.34
N VAL A 237 -15.43 -26.87 16.05
CA VAL A 237 -15.93 -28.16 15.56
C VAL A 237 -14.84 -28.82 14.73
N ILE A 238 -14.55 -30.09 15.02
CA ILE A 238 -13.73 -30.95 14.16
C ILE A 238 -14.67 -31.55 13.11
N LEU A 239 -14.41 -31.27 11.84
CA LEU A 239 -15.10 -31.88 10.71
C LEU A 239 -14.26 -33.04 10.19
N VAL A 240 -14.88 -34.21 10.01
CA VAL A 240 -14.26 -35.38 9.36
C VAL A 240 -14.97 -35.62 8.03
N ALA A 241 -14.23 -35.52 6.94
CA ALA A 241 -14.77 -35.53 5.59
C ALA A 241 -14.12 -36.62 4.73
N LYS A 242 -14.95 -37.29 3.94
CA LYS A 242 -14.51 -38.22 2.89
C LYS A 242 -14.04 -37.40 1.69
N VAL A 243 -12.94 -37.83 1.07
CA VAL A 243 -12.48 -37.31 -0.22
C VAL A 243 -13.18 -38.08 -1.33
N ASN A 244 -13.89 -37.37 -2.21
CA ASN A 244 -14.64 -37.95 -3.32
C ASN A 244 -13.92 -37.80 -4.68
N ASP A 245 -13.05 -36.79 -4.83
CA ASP A 245 -12.21 -36.57 -6.02
C ASP A 245 -10.92 -35.79 -5.65
N LEU A 246 -9.86 -35.93 -6.46
CA LEU A 246 -8.56 -35.26 -6.30
C LEU A 246 -8.03 -34.75 -7.65
N GLU A 247 -8.18 -33.46 -7.90
CA GLU A 247 -7.60 -32.75 -9.04
C GLU A 247 -6.12 -32.39 -8.74
N GLN A 248 -5.17 -32.95 -9.49
CA GLN A 248 -3.80 -32.42 -9.54
C GLN A 248 -3.71 -31.31 -10.58
N LYS A 249 -3.29 -30.10 -10.17
CA LYS A 249 -3.09 -28.96 -11.07
C LYS A 249 -1.66 -28.90 -11.60
N THR A 250 -1.51 -28.31 -12.77
CA THR A 250 -0.24 -28.12 -13.51
C THR A 250 0.77 -27.18 -12.84
N ALA A 251 0.44 -26.63 -11.67
CA ALA A 251 1.30 -25.72 -10.92
C ALA A 251 2.54 -26.46 -10.38
N LYS A 252 3.73 -26.06 -10.84
CA LYS A 252 5.02 -26.60 -10.39
C LYS A 252 5.42 -25.98 -9.05
N GLY A 253 5.88 -26.80 -8.11
CA GLY A 253 6.35 -26.40 -6.77
C GLY A 253 5.63 -27.12 -5.62
N PRO A 254 6.19 -27.08 -4.40
CA PRO A 254 5.58 -27.68 -3.22
C PRO A 254 4.32 -26.92 -2.75
N ALA A 255 3.57 -27.51 -1.83
CA ALA A 255 2.50 -26.83 -1.10
C ALA A 255 3.07 -25.90 -0.02
N ILE A 256 2.34 -24.85 0.36
CA ILE A 256 2.79 -23.86 1.34
C ILE A 256 2.64 -24.36 2.79
N MET A 257 3.61 -24.02 3.63
CA MET A 257 3.66 -24.35 5.06
C MET A 257 3.43 -23.09 5.91
N TYR A 258 2.95 -23.23 7.14
CA TYR A 258 2.86 -22.14 8.12
C TYR A 258 3.67 -22.47 9.38
N ILE A 259 4.54 -21.55 9.82
CA ILE A 259 5.38 -21.70 11.01
C ILE A 259 5.79 -20.33 11.55
N ASN A 260 5.79 -20.16 12.88
CA ASN A 260 6.07 -18.92 13.62
C ASN A 260 5.41 -17.66 13.02
N GLY A 261 4.17 -17.80 12.56
CA GLY A 261 3.40 -16.69 12.00
C GLY A 261 3.67 -16.37 10.53
N GLU A 262 4.65 -17.02 9.91
CA GLU A 262 5.01 -16.84 8.51
C GLU A 262 4.49 -17.98 7.63
N TYR A 263 4.27 -17.67 6.36
CA TYR A 263 4.19 -18.71 5.33
C TYR A 263 5.60 -19.05 4.85
N ARG A 264 5.91 -20.33 4.66
CA ARG A 264 7.23 -20.80 4.21
C ARG A 264 7.14 -21.86 3.12
N ILE A 265 8.22 -21.98 2.35
CA ILE A 265 8.50 -23.17 1.53
C ILE A 265 9.02 -24.30 2.44
N PRO A 266 8.87 -25.59 2.10
CA PRO A 266 9.41 -26.70 2.91
C PRO A 266 10.91 -26.60 3.18
N GLU A 267 11.66 -26.01 2.25
CA GLU A 267 13.10 -25.71 2.34
C GLU A 267 13.41 -24.49 3.24
N GLY A 268 12.47 -24.09 4.10
CA GLY A 268 12.68 -23.16 5.22
C GLY A 268 12.65 -21.66 4.91
N LYS A 269 12.56 -21.24 3.64
CA LYS A 269 12.54 -19.81 3.24
C LYS A 269 11.13 -19.21 3.38
N SER A 270 11.05 -17.94 3.81
CA SER A 270 9.79 -17.20 4.00
C SER A 270 9.15 -16.76 2.68
N VAL A 271 7.83 -16.89 2.57
CA VAL A 271 7.01 -16.57 1.39
C VAL A 271 6.26 -15.26 1.65
N TYR A 272 6.92 -14.15 1.32
CA TYR A 272 6.43 -12.79 1.61
C TYR A 272 5.08 -12.44 0.97
N VAL A 273 4.12 -11.99 1.80
CA VAL A 273 2.83 -11.42 1.36
C VAL A 273 2.87 -9.89 1.49
N ALA A 274 3.44 -9.25 0.47
CA ALA A 274 3.31 -7.82 0.20
C ALA A 274 2.98 -7.63 -1.30
N GLU A 275 2.69 -6.42 -1.77
CA GLU A 275 2.40 -6.14 -3.21
C GLU A 275 3.64 -5.70 -4.01
N ASN A 276 3.52 -5.60 -5.35
CA ASN A 276 4.58 -5.44 -6.37
C ASN A 276 5.50 -6.66 -6.61
N ALA A 277 5.63 -7.13 -7.85
CA ALA A 277 6.10 -8.48 -8.23
C ALA A 277 7.41 -8.98 -7.57
N GLN A 278 7.48 -10.30 -7.39
CA GLN A 278 8.71 -11.07 -7.33
C GLN A 278 8.76 -11.81 -8.67
N PRO A 279 9.78 -11.63 -9.52
CA PRO A 279 9.62 -11.92 -10.93
C PRO A 279 10.04 -13.36 -11.25
N SER A 280 9.88 -13.78 -12.51
CA SER A 280 10.13 -15.17 -12.91
C SER A 280 11.61 -15.58 -12.76
N ALA A 281 11.92 -16.87 -12.89
CA ALA A 281 13.31 -17.37 -12.76
C ALA A 281 14.31 -16.69 -13.72
N ALA A 282 13.85 -16.13 -14.84
CA ALA A 282 14.65 -15.32 -15.78
C ALA A 282 14.94 -13.87 -15.28
N SER A 283 14.72 -13.57 -14.00
CA SER A 283 14.92 -12.23 -13.41
C SER A 283 15.97 -12.18 -12.30
N ALA A 284 16.60 -13.31 -11.98
CA ALA A 284 17.72 -13.35 -11.01
C ALA A 284 18.93 -12.52 -11.49
N ASP A 285 19.07 -12.36 -12.82
CA ASP A 285 20.17 -11.66 -13.47
C ASP A 285 19.93 -10.14 -13.61
N ILE A 286 18.81 -9.62 -13.09
CA ILE A 286 18.56 -8.18 -13.05
C ILE A 286 19.20 -7.60 -11.78
N ALA A 287 20.39 -7.00 -11.93
CA ALA A 287 20.95 -6.10 -10.91
C ALA A 287 19.90 -5.02 -10.63
N SER A 288 19.32 -5.03 -9.43
CA SER A 288 17.99 -4.47 -9.29
C SER A 288 18.05 -2.95 -9.46
N VAL A 289 17.06 -2.39 -10.14
CA VAL A 289 16.84 -0.92 -10.32
C VAL A 289 16.92 -0.15 -8.99
N ARG A 290 16.79 -0.86 -7.88
CA ARG A 290 16.68 -0.38 -6.50
C ARG A 290 18.06 -0.26 -5.83
N GLU A 291 19.10 -0.86 -6.42
CA GLU A 291 20.54 -0.69 -6.09
C GLU A 291 21.15 0.59 -6.69
N TYR A 292 20.55 1.13 -7.76
CA TYR A 292 20.92 2.45 -8.32
C TYR A 292 20.83 3.57 -7.27
N PRO A 293 21.40 4.78 -7.49
CA PRO A 293 21.21 5.93 -6.61
C PRO A 293 19.72 6.25 -6.33
N LEU A 294 19.42 7.07 -5.30
CA LEU A 294 18.01 7.43 -4.98
C LEU A 294 17.27 8.04 -6.18
N PHE A 295 17.99 8.73 -7.07
CA PHE A 295 17.52 9.23 -8.36
C PHE A 295 18.53 8.76 -9.42
N PRO A 296 18.17 7.81 -10.30
CA PRO A 296 19.06 7.29 -11.35
C PRO A 296 19.19 8.29 -12.49
N GLY A 297 20.41 8.40 -13.05
CA GLY A 297 20.68 9.24 -14.21
C GLY A 297 20.58 8.50 -15.54
N GLU A 298 20.98 9.17 -16.61
CA GLU A 298 21.05 8.61 -17.98
C GLU A 298 21.97 7.38 -18.08
N LYS A 299 23.01 7.29 -17.23
CA LYS A 299 23.90 6.12 -17.12
C LYS A 299 23.13 4.89 -16.64
N GLU A 300 22.44 5.01 -15.51
CA GLU A 300 21.65 3.93 -14.91
C GLU A 300 20.47 3.55 -15.81
N ARG A 301 19.84 4.53 -16.47
CA ARG A 301 18.80 4.33 -17.48
C ARG A 301 19.27 3.45 -18.64
N ARG A 302 20.43 3.75 -19.25
CA ARG A 302 20.99 2.93 -20.34
C ARG A 302 21.38 1.54 -19.85
N HIS A 303 21.99 1.45 -18.67
CA HIS A 303 22.31 0.15 -18.06
C HIS A 303 21.05 -0.68 -17.77
N TYR A 304 19.91 -0.04 -17.44
CA TYR A 304 18.64 -0.75 -17.29
C TYR A 304 18.05 -1.21 -18.63
N MET A 305 18.13 -0.37 -19.67
CA MET A 305 17.74 -0.76 -21.04
C MET A 305 18.48 -2.02 -21.49
N GLU A 306 19.80 -2.08 -21.32
CA GLU A 306 20.60 -3.26 -21.69
C GLU A 306 20.24 -4.53 -20.89
N GLN A 307 19.85 -4.38 -19.61
CA GLN A 307 19.33 -5.52 -18.84
C GLN A 307 17.98 -6.01 -19.40
N ILE A 308 17.08 -5.10 -19.78
CA ILE A 308 15.82 -5.48 -20.46
C ILE A 308 16.12 -6.15 -21.80
N LYS A 309 17.08 -5.63 -22.57
CA LYS A 309 17.58 -6.19 -23.84
C LYS A 309 18.08 -7.63 -23.67
N ALA A 310 18.85 -7.89 -22.60
CA ALA A 310 19.31 -9.23 -22.26
C ALA A 310 18.17 -10.20 -21.91
N ILE A 311 17.18 -9.77 -21.13
CA ILE A 311 15.98 -10.57 -20.79
C ILE A 311 15.16 -10.92 -22.04
N ILE A 312 14.99 -9.97 -22.96
CA ILE A 312 14.29 -10.20 -24.23
C ILE A 312 15.05 -11.27 -25.02
N ARG A 313 16.35 -11.05 -25.31
CA ARG A 313 17.19 -12.01 -26.05
C ARG A 313 17.24 -13.41 -25.42
N SER A 314 17.24 -13.52 -24.08
CA SER A 314 17.29 -14.81 -23.37
C SER A 314 15.96 -15.56 -23.33
N THR A 315 14.83 -14.90 -23.63
CA THR A 315 13.49 -15.48 -23.47
C THR A 315 12.75 -15.58 -24.82
N PRO A 316 12.73 -16.76 -25.47
CA PRO A 316 12.09 -16.96 -26.78
C PRO A 316 10.62 -16.51 -26.90
N ALA A 317 9.87 -16.50 -25.80
CA ALA A 317 8.49 -16.03 -25.79
C ALA A 317 8.35 -14.50 -25.96
N TYR A 318 9.41 -13.72 -25.72
CA TYR A 318 9.38 -12.26 -25.81
C TYR A 318 9.66 -11.72 -27.21
N TYR A 319 10.46 -12.42 -28.03
CA TYR A 319 10.85 -11.95 -29.36
C TYR A 319 10.30 -12.77 -30.54
N LYS A 320 9.80 -14.00 -30.35
CA LYS A 320 9.30 -14.82 -31.48
C LYS A 320 8.02 -14.27 -32.11
N ASP A 321 7.03 -13.98 -31.28
CA ASP A 321 5.75 -13.39 -31.66
C ASP A 321 5.38 -12.27 -30.67
N PRO A 322 5.91 -11.04 -30.87
CA PRO A 322 5.74 -9.96 -29.93
C PRO A 322 4.37 -9.29 -30.12
N SER A 323 3.47 -9.56 -29.17
CA SER A 323 2.14 -8.97 -29.09
C SER A 323 2.05 -7.91 -27.98
N ARG A 324 0.91 -7.22 -27.88
CA ARG A 324 0.61 -6.36 -26.74
C ARG A 324 0.68 -7.11 -25.40
N GLU A 325 0.17 -8.35 -25.34
CA GLU A 325 0.25 -9.18 -24.13
C GLU A 325 1.70 -9.56 -23.80
N THR A 326 2.56 -9.69 -24.81
CA THR A 326 4.00 -9.91 -24.65
C THR A 326 4.66 -8.71 -23.96
N TYR A 327 4.40 -7.47 -24.40
CA TYR A 327 4.92 -6.26 -23.77
C TYR A 327 4.37 -6.04 -22.35
N GLU A 328 3.07 -6.30 -22.13
CA GLU A 328 2.48 -6.25 -20.78
C GLU A 328 3.10 -7.32 -19.87
N THR A 329 3.39 -8.52 -20.38
CA THR A 329 4.07 -9.60 -19.63
C THR A 329 5.52 -9.26 -19.29
N ILE A 330 6.29 -8.69 -20.22
CA ILE A 330 7.64 -8.17 -19.95
C ILE A 330 7.57 -7.15 -18.81
N ASN A 331 6.72 -6.13 -18.95
CA ASN A 331 6.61 -5.03 -17.99
C ASN A 331 6.11 -5.47 -16.60
N ILE A 332 5.31 -6.55 -16.50
CA ILE A 332 4.91 -7.19 -15.23
C ILE A 332 6.07 -7.96 -14.57
N ASN A 333 6.98 -8.50 -15.37
CA ASN A 333 8.17 -9.23 -14.89
C ASN A 333 9.37 -8.32 -14.58
N LEU A 334 9.29 -7.02 -14.85
CA LEU A 334 10.33 -6.06 -14.50
C LEU A 334 10.19 -5.54 -13.05
N PRO A 335 11.31 -5.23 -12.35
CA PRO A 335 11.27 -4.69 -10.98
C PRO A 335 10.74 -3.25 -10.90
N TYR A 336 10.64 -2.54 -12.02
CA TYR A 336 10.05 -1.21 -12.20
C TYR A 336 9.57 -1.09 -13.67
N PRO A 337 8.55 -0.28 -14.01
CA PRO A 337 8.07 -0.21 -15.39
C PRO A 337 9.09 0.41 -16.35
N ALA A 338 9.28 -0.19 -17.53
CA ALA A 338 10.23 0.28 -18.54
C ALA A 338 9.91 1.72 -19.02
N ALA A 339 8.62 2.01 -19.21
CA ALA A 339 8.15 3.32 -19.65
C ALA A 339 8.40 4.45 -18.63
N ASP A 340 8.53 4.16 -17.33
CA ASP A 340 8.88 5.16 -16.32
C ASP A 340 10.39 5.53 -16.37
N PHE A 341 11.23 4.71 -17.03
CA PHE A 341 12.58 5.09 -17.49
C PHE A 341 12.60 5.64 -18.94
N GLY A 342 11.43 5.86 -19.54
CA GLY A 342 11.32 6.33 -20.93
C GLY A 342 11.88 5.34 -21.96
N ILE A 343 11.80 4.04 -21.66
CA ILE A 343 12.19 2.93 -22.54
C ILE A 343 10.92 2.41 -23.23
N ASP A 344 10.88 2.41 -24.57
CA ASP A 344 9.78 1.78 -25.30
C ASP A 344 10.05 0.29 -25.61
N LEU A 345 9.13 -0.58 -25.18
CA LEU A 345 9.28 -2.04 -25.33
C LEU A 345 8.92 -2.56 -26.73
N GLU A 346 8.09 -1.85 -27.51
CA GLU A 346 7.77 -2.22 -28.90
C GLU A 346 9.02 -2.00 -29.76
N LEU A 347 9.67 -0.85 -29.61
CA LEU A 347 10.94 -0.51 -30.28
C LEU A 347 12.11 -1.39 -29.80
N LEU A 348 12.31 -1.57 -28.49
CA LEU A 348 13.43 -2.38 -27.95
C LEU A 348 13.33 -3.86 -28.38
N THR A 349 12.12 -4.40 -28.48
CA THR A 349 11.91 -5.79 -28.93
C THR A 349 12.16 -5.93 -30.43
N ALA A 350 11.84 -4.90 -31.23
CA ALA A 350 12.17 -4.87 -32.65
C ALA A 350 13.69 -4.79 -32.88
N GLU A 351 14.39 -3.94 -32.13
CA GLU A 351 15.85 -3.83 -32.14
C GLU A 351 16.50 -5.19 -31.82
N CYS A 352 16.08 -5.85 -30.73
CA CYS A 352 16.53 -7.20 -30.39
C CYS A 352 16.30 -8.21 -31.53
N ARG A 353 15.14 -8.17 -32.21
CA ARG A 353 14.85 -9.07 -33.32
C ARG A 353 15.78 -8.82 -34.51
N GLN A 354 15.98 -7.56 -34.88
CA GLN A 354 16.83 -7.15 -35.99
C GLN A 354 18.30 -7.57 -35.77
N GLU A 355 18.84 -7.37 -34.56
CA GLU A 355 20.16 -7.86 -34.16
C GLU A 355 20.29 -9.40 -34.23
N MET A 356 19.19 -10.12 -34.00
CA MET A 356 19.11 -11.59 -34.08
C MET A 356 18.79 -12.10 -35.50
N GLY A 357 18.76 -11.24 -36.52
CA GLY A 357 18.40 -11.62 -37.90
C GLY A 357 16.93 -11.98 -38.11
N LEU A 358 16.06 -11.68 -37.14
CA LEU A 358 14.62 -11.89 -37.22
C LEU A 358 13.95 -10.60 -37.70
N GLY A 359 13.15 -10.68 -38.77
CA GLY A 359 12.53 -9.50 -39.40
C GLY A 359 11.76 -8.61 -38.42
N SER A 360 11.82 -7.29 -38.64
CA SER A 360 11.20 -6.30 -37.77
C SER A 360 9.66 -6.46 -37.73
N PRO A 361 9.02 -6.46 -36.55
CA PRO A 361 7.56 -6.47 -36.40
C PRO A 361 6.97 -5.06 -36.37
N LEU A 362 7.78 -4.02 -36.61
CA LEU A 362 7.35 -2.63 -36.49
C LEU A 362 6.29 -2.25 -37.53
N ARG A 363 5.45 -1.29 -37.14
CA ARG A 363 4.48 -0.65 -38.03
C ARG A 363 5.22 0.31 -38.96
N PRO A 364 4.77 0.49 -40.21
CA PRO A 364 5.31 1.51 -41.11
C PRO A 364 5.34 2.88 -40.44
N GLY A 365 6.49 3.57 -40.50
CA GLY A 365 6.70 4.86 -39.82
C GLY A 365 7.10 4.78 -38.33
N ALA A 366 7.42 3.59 -37.82
CA ALA A 366 8.07 3.43 -36.51
C ALA A 366 9.59 3.16 -36.61
N GLU A 367 10.14 3.03 -37.82
CA GLU A 367 11.54 2.63 -38.07
C GLU A 367 12.56 3.68 -37.64
N ASP A 368 12.27 4.97 -37.81
CA ASP A 368 13.16 6.07 -37.38
C ASP A 368 13.09 6.39 -35.86
N LYS A 369 12.31 5.62 -35.08
CA LYS A 369 11.98 5.97 -33.69
C LYS A 369 12.97 5.36 -32.70
N GLN A 370 13.47 6.20 -31.79
CA GLN A 370 14.43 5.79 -30.76
C GLN A 370 13.72 5.07 -29.60
N VAL A 371 14.26 3.93 -29.16
CA VAL A 371 13.89 3.27 -27.89
C VAL A 371 13.99 4.26 -26.73
N LEU A 372 15.05 5.08 -26.75
CA LEU A 372 15.33 6.26 -25.95
C LEU A 372 14.28 7.38 -26.13
N SER A 373 13.19 7.43 -25.36
CA SER A 373 12.32 8.63 -25.37
C SER A 373 13.11 9.85 -24.85
N GLU A 374 13.22 10.94 -25.62
CA GLU A 374 13.98 12.13 -25.19
C GLU A 374 13.37 12.76 -23.93
N PHE A 375 12.05 12.84 -23.87
CA PHE A 375 11.31 13.38 -22.72
C PHE A 375 10.51 12.25 -22.06
N TYR A 376 10.74 12.03 -20.76
CA TYR A 376 10.10 10.96 -19.98
C TYR A 376 10.03 11.32 -18.50
N GLY A 377 9.37 10.49 -17.70
CA GLY A 377 9.31 10.67 -16.24
C GLY A 377 8.54 11.94 -15.87
N VAL A 378 9.08 12.77 -14.96
CA VAL A 378 8.46 14.02 -14.52
C VAL A 378 9.06 15.20 -15.31
N LEU A 379 8.28 15.78 -16.22
CA LEU A 379 8.78 16.81 -17.13
C LEU A 379 8.94 18.19 -16.47
N THR A 380 10.17 18.69 -16.42
CA THR A 380 10.53 20.03 -15.92
C THR A 380 10.03 21.14 -16.85
N PRO A 381 9.95 22.41 -16.39
CA PRO A 381 9.59 23.56 -17.24
C PRO A 381 10.42 23.62 -18.54
N SER A 382 11.76 23.57 -18.43
CA SER A 382 12.67 23.57 -19.58
C SER A 382 12.42 22.41 -20.56
N MET A 383 12.08 21.22 -20.05
CA MET A 383 11.67 20.10 -20.91
C MET A 383 10.36 20.41 -21.66
N ARG A 384 9.36 21.00 -21.00
CA ARG A 384 8.07 21.37 -21.62
C ARG A 384 8.25 22.44 -22.69
N ASP A 385 9.10 23.45 -22.46
CA ASP A 385 9.37 24.51 -23.43
C ASP A 385 10.03 23.93 -24.70
N ARG A 386 10.99 23.01 -24.55
CA ARG A 386 11.61 22.29 -25.69
C ARG A 386 10.58 21.45 -26.46
N ILE A 387 9.65 20.79 -25.78
CA ILE A 387 8.54 20.04 -26.41
C ILE A 387 7.61 21.00 -27.17
N VAL A 388 7.24 22.12 -26.56
CA VAL A 388 6.39 23.16 -27.14
C VAL A 388 7.01 23.74 -28.41
N ASP A 389 8.32 24.01 -28.41
CA ASP A 389 9.02 24.52 -29.59
C ASP A 389 9.17 23.48 -30.71
N ARG A 390 9.30 22.20 -30.36
CA ARG A 390 9.24 21.10 -31.34
C ARG A 390 7.83 20.97 -31.94
N ALA A 391 6.78 21.12 -31.12
CA ALA A 391 5.39 21.12 -31.58
C ALA A 391 5.09 22.30 -32.50
N LYS A 392 5.55 23.52 -32.18
CA LYS A 392 5.46 24.68 -33.09
C LYS A 392 6.10 24.37 -34.45
N LYS A 393 7.30 23.78 -34.46
CA LYS A 393 8.02 23.43 -35.70
C LYS A 393 7.30 22.36 -36.52
N LEU A 394 6.84 21.26 -35.91
CA LEU A 394 6.12 20.20 -36.63
C LEU A 394 4.78 20.70 -37.20
N VAL A 395 3.98 21.42 -36.41
CA VAL A 395 2.67 21.91 -36.85
C VAL A 395 2.78 23.05 -37.89
N ALA A 396 3.86 23.84 -37.85
CA ALA A 396 4.16 24.81 -38.90
C ALA A 396 4.65 24.18 -40.22
N LEU A 397 5.16 22.93 -40.19
CA LEU A 397 5.48 22.15 -41.39
C LEU A 397 4.24 21.44 -41.94
N ASP A 398 3.33 20.95 -41.08
CA ASP A 398 2.09 20.29 -41.49
C ASP A 398 0.98 20.35 -40.40
N GLU A 399 -0.15 21.02 -40.67
CA GLU A 399 -1.31 21.07 -39.73
C GLU A 399 -1.84 19.65 -39.42
N ARG A 400 -1.63 18.66 -40.31
CA ARG A 400 -2.13 17.28 -40.13
C ARG A 400 -1.54 16.56 -38.91
N TYR A 401 -0.41 17.02 -38.37
CA TYR A 401 0.09 16.54 -37.07
C TYR A 401 -0.94 16.73 -35.93
N LEU A 402 -1.78 17.77 -35.99
CA LEU A 402 -2.85 18.00 -35.01
C LEU A 402 -4.02 17.01 -35.12
N SER A 403 -4.20 16.39 -36.29
CA SER A 403 -5.27 15.41 -36.57
C SER A 403 -4.84 13.96 -36.30
N GLN A 404 -3.57 13.73 -35.97
CA GLN A 404 -3.09 12.40 -35.58
C GLN A 404 -3.63 11.99 -34.20
N PRO A 405 -3.74 10.67 -33.90
CA PRO A 405 -3.96 10.20 -32.53
C PRO A 405 -2.92 10.79 -31.57
N TYR A 406 -3.37 11.33 -30.44
CA TYR A 406 -2.53 12.09 -29.50
C TYR A 406 -1.26 11.34 -29.06
N ARG A 407 -1.34 10.01 -28.90
CA ARG A 407 -0.18 9.15 -28.58
C ARG A 407 0.89 9.17 -29.68
N SER A 408 0.51 9.20 -30.96
CA SER A 408 1.44 9.29 -32.08
C SER A 408 2.14 10.66 -32.11
N PHE A 409 1.36 11.73 -31.94
CA PHE A 409 1.89 13.09 -31.88
C PHE A 409 2.89 13.27 -30.73
N LEU A 410 2.65 12.67 -29.54
CA LEU A 410 3.63 12.65 -28.45
C LEU A 410 4.93 11.92 -28.84
N PHE A 411 4.86 10.77 -29.50
CA PHE A 411 6.06 10.07 -29.97
C PHE A 411 6.86 10.89 -30.99
N ASP A 412 6.19 11.59 -31.92
CA ASP A 412 6.84 12.43 -32.93
C ASP A 412 7.52 13.67 -32.31
N LEU A 413 7.09 14.08 -31.11
CA LEU A 413 7.76 15.07 -30.27
C LEU A 413 8.94 14.51 -29.45
N GLY A 414 9.15 13.19 -29.45
CA GLY A 414 10.12 12.50 -28.59
C GLY A 414 9.64 12.31 -27.14
N VAL A 415 8.34 12.49 -26.87
CA VAL A 415 7.75 12.41 -25.53
C VAL A 415 7.18 11.03 -25.26
N ASN A 416 7.60 10.40 -24.16
CA ASN A 416 7.01 9.13 -23.75
C ASN A 416 5.54 9.36 -23.34
N PRO A 417 4.57 8.60 -23.90
CA PRO A 417 3.14 8.75 -23.56
C PRO A 417 2.77 8.47 -22.09
N ASN A 418 3.71 7.98 -21.28
CA ASN A 418 3.51 7.74 -19.84
C ASN A 418 4.14 8.83 -18.95
N SER A 419 4.61 9.93 -19.54
CA SER A 419 5.18 11.08 -18.81
C SER A 419 4.19 11.63 -17.76
N LYS A 420 4.70 11.92 -16.57
CA LYS A 420 3.92 12.32 -15.40
C LYS A 420 3.59 13.81 -15.44
N ASP A 421 2.35 14.13 -15.11
CA ASP A 421 1.85 15.50 -14.90
C ASP A 421 2.08 16.47 -16.09
N PHE A 422 2.02 15.92 -17.30
CA PHE A 422 1.98 16.64 -18.60
C PHE A 422 0.58 16.55 -19.21
N LEU A 423 0.10 17.63 -19.82
CA LEU A 423 -1.28 17.73 -20.31
C LEU A 423 -1.37 18.31 -21.74
N PRO A 424 -2.35 17.91 -22.57
CA PRO A 424 -2.57 18.47 -23.91
C PRO A 424 -2.55 20.01 -23.96
N SER A 425 -3.17 20.68 -22.98
CA SER A 425 -3.18 22.13 -22.91
C SER A 425 -1.80 22.78 -22.70
N ASP A 426 -0.80 22.07 -22.16
CA ASP A 426 0.59 22.54 -22.06
C ASP A 426 1.17 22.82 -23.46
N ILE A 427 0.76 22.04 -24.48
CA ILE A 427 1.11 22.27 -25.89
C ILE A 427 0.12 23.24 -26.55
N MET A 428 -1.18 22.94 -26.47
CA MET A 428 -2.22 23.60 -27.28
C MET A 428 -2.40 25.09 -26.94
N LYS A 429 -2.14 25.51 -25.69
CA LYS A 429 -2.10 26.93 -25.31
C LYS A 429 -1.05 27.70 -26.11
N HIS A 430 0.15 27.13 -26.25
CA HIS A 430 1.28 27.77 -26.91
C HIS A 430 1.17 27.74 -28.45
N LEU A 431 0.62 26.66 -29.02
CA LEU A 431 0.29 26.63 -30.45
C LEU A 431 -0.74 27.70 -30.82
N ARG A 432 -1.77 27.92 -30.00
CA ARG A 432 -2.75 29.02 -30.20
C ARG A 432 -2.11 30.40 -30.08
N ALA A 433 -1.22 30.60 -29.12
CA ALA A 433 -0.47 31.86 -28.99
C ALA A 433 0.41 32.16 -30.22
N ALA A 434 0.90 31.12 -30.90
CA ALA A 434 1.62 31.21 -32.18
C ALA A 434 0.70 31.23 -33.43
N ASN A 435 -0.63 31.23 -33.27
CA ASN A 435 -1.64 31.07 -34.33
C ASN A 435 -1.55 29.74 -35.13
N LEU A 436 -0.80 28.75 -34.65
CA LEU A 436 -0.63 27.42 -35.26
C LEU A 436 -1.76 26.43 -34.90
N ALA A 437 -2.73 26.84 -34.08
CA ALA A 437 -3.89 26.02 -33.73
C ALA A 437 -5.15 26.88 -33.60
N ARG A 438 -6.30 26.29 -33.95
CA ARG A 438 -7.62 26.97 -33.91
C ARG A 438 -7.97 27.39 -32.47
N ARG A 439 -8.62 28.55 -32.31
CA ARG A 439 -9.08 29.07 -31.00
C ARG A 439 -9.87 27.99 -30.25
N PHE A 440 -9.60 27.84 -28.96
CA PHE A 440 -10.32 26.88 -28.11
C PHE A 440 -11.82 27.20 -28.10
N LYS A 441 -12.64 26.22 -28.49
CA LYS A 441 -14.08 26.24 -28.29
C LYS A 441 -14.41 25.09 -27.36
N GLN A 442 -14.96 25.42 -26.20
CA GLN A 442 -15.53 24.46 -25.25
C GLN A 442 -16.87 23.98 -25.81
N ASP A 443 -16.84 23.09 -26.82
CA ASP A 443 -18.05 22.45 -27.28
C ASP A 443 -18.55 21.49 -26.20
N ARG A 444 -19.84 21.59 -25.88
CA ARG A 444 -20.53 20.68 -24.96
C ARG A 444 -21.18 19.50 -25.69
N LYS A 445 -21.22 19.53 -27.02
CA LYS A 445 -21.67 18.40 -27.84
C LYS A 445 -20.55 17.35 -27.89
N GLN A 446 -20.95 16.09 -27.80
CA GLN A 446 -20.05 14.95 -27.90
C GLN A 446 -19.43 14.94 -29.30
N VAL A 447 -18.11 15.14 -29.40
CA VAL A 447 -17.42 15.13 -30.70
C VAL A 447 -17.30 13.69 -31.19
N ILE A 448 -18.20 13.33 -32.12
CA ILE A 448 -18.26 12.01 -32.77
C ILE A 448 -17.15 11.89 -33.83
N GLY A 449 -15.89 12.04 -33.38
CA GLY A 449 -14.69 11.62 -34.10
C GLY A 449 -14.21 10.29 -33.51
N GLU A 450 -13.87 9.32 -34.34
CA GLU A 450 -13.37 8.02 -33.87
C GLU A 450 -11.95 8.11 -33.32
N THR A 451 -11.14 9.01 -33.87
CA THR A 451 -9.80 9.35 -33.41
C THR A 451 -9.82 10.14 -32.10
N GLU A 452 -8.80 9.93 -31.28
CA GLU A 452 -8.51 10.72 -30.07
C GLU A 452 -7.28 11.59 -30.35
N ASP A 453 -7.49 12.65 -31.13
CA ASP A 453 -6.47 13.65 -31.47
C ASP A 453 -6.23 14.65 -30.31
N ILE A 454 -5.19 15.49 -30.42
CA ILE A 454 -4.82 16.41 -29.34
C ILE A 454 -5.91 17.45 -29.02
N ILE A 455 -6.70 17.87 -30.00
CA ILE A 455 -7.78 18.86 -29.83
C ILE A 455 -8.92 18.22 -29.02
N LYS A 456 -9.31 16.99 -29.37
CA LYS A 456 -10.33 16.22 -28.66
C LYS A 456 -9.87 15.88 -27.24
N VAL A 457 -8.62 15.43 -27.05
CA VAL A 457 -8.11 15.10 -25.71
C VAL A 457 -8.02 16.36 -24.83
N GLU A 458 -7.69 17.54 -25.35
CA GLU A 458 -7.80 18.81 -24.58
C GLU A 458 -9.25 19.16 -24.19
N GLN A 459 -10.25 18.87 -25.03
CA GLN A 459 -11.66 19.05 -24.66
C GLN A 459 -12.13 18.06 -23.57
N ILE A 460 -11.54 16.86 -23.51
CA ILE A 460 -11.75 15.90 -22.42
C ILE A 460 -11.06 16.39 -21.15
N GLU A 461 -9.83 16.90 -21.26
CA GLU A 461 -9.06 17.49 -20.16
C GLU A 461 -9.82 18.63 -19.45
N HIS A 462 -10.44 19.53 -20.22
CA HIS A 462 -11.23 20.64 -19.67
C HIS A 462 -12.46 20.15 -18.90
N ARG A 463 -13.26 19.27 -19.51
CA ARG A 463 -14.45 18.68 -18.86
C ARG A 463 -14.08 17.89 -17.60
N LEU A 464 -12.96 17.16 -17.62
CA LEU A 464 -12.44 16.43 -16.47
C LEU A 464 -12.03 17.37 -15.32
N ARG A 465 -11.40 18.52 -15.61
CA ARG A 465 -11.12 19.55 -14.59
C ARG A 465 -12.41 20.12 -13.99
N GLU A 466 -13.43 20.37 -14.80
CA GLU A 466 -14.73 20.89 -14.34
C GLU A 466 -15.46 19.89 -13.46
N HIS A 467 -15.52 18.61 -13.87
CA HIS A 467 -16.08 17.51 -13.08
C HIS A 467 -15.37 17.37 -11.73
N LEU A 468 -14.04 17.23 -11.72
CA LEU A 468 -13.26 17.08 -10.49
C LEU A 468 -13.42 18.30 -9.55
N ARG A 469 -13.57 19.52 -10.08
CA ARG A 469 -13.83 20.75 -9.30
C ARG A 469 -15.22 20.81 -8.68
N SER A 470 -16.21 20.10 -9.25
CA SER A 470 -17.57 20.03 -8.68
C SER A 470 -17.66 19.14 -7.43
N MET A 471 -16.67 18.27 -7.23
CA MET A 471 -16.59 17.33 -6.12
C MET A 471 -15.80 17.93 -4.94
N LYS A 472 -15.82 17.24 -3.80
CA LYS A 472 -14.85 17.51 -2.71
C LYS A 472 -13.55 16.78 -3.01
N TYR A 473 -12.42 17.36 -2.59
CA TYR A 473 -11.08 16.81 -2.84
C TYR A 473 -10.93 15.33 -2.46
N GLU A 474 -11.45 14.90 -1.31
CA GLU A 474 -11.35 13.51 -0.88
C GLU A 474 -12.13 12.53 -1.78
N ASP A 475 -13.21 12.99 -2.42
CA ASP A 475 -14.02 12.19 -3.33
C ASP A 475 -13.38 12.19 -4.74
N ALA A 476 -12.99 13.38 -5.23
CA ALA A 476 -12.20 13.55 -6.46
C ALA A 476 -10.86 12.79 -6.43
N ARG A 477 -10.27 12.59 -5.24
CA ARG A 477 -9.04 11.79 -5.04
C ARG A 477 -9.30 10.28 -5.09
N ARG A 478 -10.54 9.82 -4.86
CA ARG A 478 -10.94 8.40 -4.79
C ARG A 478 -11.62 7.89 -6.06
N GLU A 479 -12.30 8.76 -6.81
CA GLU A 479 -13.05 8.40 -8.02
C GLU A 479 -12.15 7.77 -9.10
N PRO A 480 -12.43 6.56 -9.62
CA PRO A 480 -11.70 6.00 -10.76
C PRO A 480 -11.87 6.89 -12.00
N PHE A 481 -10.80 7.15 -12.76
CA PHE A 481 -10.91 8.00 -13.95
C PHE A 481 -11.80 7.39 -15.03
N GLU A 482 -11.98 6.08 -15.06
CA GLU A 482 -12.97 5.39 -15.89
C GLU A 482 -14.42 5.81 -15.58
N VAL A 483 -14.73 6.14 -14.32
CA VAL A 483 -16.04 6.65 -13.89
C VAL A 483 -16.14 8.15 -14.19
N ALA A 484 -15.06 8.90 -13.95
CA ALA A 484 -14.99 10.32 -14.32
C ALA A 484 -15.17 10.53 -15.84
N MET A 485 -14.65 9.63 -16.68
CA MET A 485 -14.91 9.64 -18.14
C MET A 485 -16.40 9.42 -18.45
N GLU A 486 -17.05 8.43 -17.83
CA GLU A 486 -18.50 8.21 -18.02
C GLU A 486 -19.32 9.44 -17.61
N ALA A 487 -18.98 10.07 -16.48
CA ALA A 487 -19.65 11.26 -15.97
C ALA A 487 -19.58 12.48 -16.92
N ILE A 488 -18.48 12.62 -17.68
CA ILE A 488 -18.31 13.68 -18.69
C ILE A 488 -18.72 13.27 -20.11
N GLY A 489 -19.35 12.10 -20.27
CA GLY A 489 -19.87 11.59 -21.54
C GLY A 489 -18.82 10.97 -22.46
N GLU A 490 -17.73 10.41 -21.92
CA GLU A 490 -16.59 9.89 -22.68
C GLU A 490 -16.34 8.39 -22.50
N ARG A 491 -15.58 7.82 -23.45
CA ARG A 491 -15.17 6.41 -23.44
C ARG A 491 -14.17 6.16 -22.29
N LYS A 492 -14.32 5.04 -21.57
CA LYS A 492 -13.37 4.59 -20.52
C LYS A 492 -11.91 4.52 -20.98
N GLY A 493 -11.66 4.28 -22.27
CA GLY A 493 -10.33 4.29 -22.86
C GLY A 493 -9.59 5.62 -22.71
N ALA A 494 -10.30 6.75 -22.85
CA ALA A 494 -9.72 8.09 -22.77
C ALA A 494 -9.10 8.41 -21.38
N ALA A 495 -9.50 7.69 -20.33
CA ALA A 495 -8.88 7.78 -19.00
C ALA A 495 -7.36 7.51 -19.06
N MET A 496 -6.90 6.69 -20.01
CA MET A 496 -5.48 6.35 -20.17
C MET A 496 -4.57 7.56 -20.40
N HIS A 497 -5.03 8.58 -21.13
CA HIS A 497 -4.26 9.81 -21.38
C HIS A 497 -4.00 10.62 -20.10
N PHE A 498 -4.86 10.48 -19.09
CA PHE A 498 -4.84 11.31 -17.88
C PHE A 498 -4.30 10.61 -16.64
N LYS A 499 -4.22 9.27 -16.62
CA LYS A 499 -3.78 8.49 -15.43
C LYS A 499 -2.45 8.96 -14.83
N LYS A 500 -1.46 9.29 -15.67
CA LYS A 500 -0.14 9.79 -15.24
C LYS A 500 -0.12 11.29 -14.90
N ALA A 501 -1.19 12.04 -15.20
CA ALA A 501 -1.34 13.47 -14.89
C ALA A 501 -2.41 13.78 -13.83
N ARG A 502 -2.83 12.75 -13.06
CA ARG A 502 -3.88 12.89 -12.04
C ARG A 502 -3.51 13.88 -10.93
N ALA A 503 -2.24 14.01 -10.55
CA ALA A 503 -1.85 14.96 -9.52
C ALA A 503 -2.05 16.40 -10.03
N ARG A 504 -1.65 16.70 -11.27
CA ARG A 504 -1.88 18.00 -11.93
C ARG A 504 -3.35 18.36 -12.09
N LEU A 505 -4.19 17.38 -12.43
CA LEU A 505 -5.64 17.59 -12.53
C LEU A 505 -6.28 17.87 -11.15
N LEU A 506 -5.78 17.26 -10.08
CA LEU A 506 -6.27 17.51 -8.71
C LEU A 506 -5.79 18.85 -8.14
N THR A 507 -4.53 19.25 -8.36
CA THR A 507 -4.04 20.57 -7.92
C THR A 507 -4.75 21.72 -8.65
N GLN A 508 -4.96 21.59 -9.97
CA GLN A 508 -5.64 22.61 -10.79
C GLN A 508 -7.18 22.66 -10.63
N SER A 509 -7.80 21.61 -10.07
CA SER A 509 -9.23 21.65 -9.71
C SER A 509 -9.46 22.24 -8.32
N HIS A 510 -8.54 22.06 -7.37
CA HIS A 510 -8.69 22.43 -5.95
C HIS A 510 -7.60 23.39 -5.43
N PRO A 511 -7.33 24.55 -6.07
CA PRO A 511 -6.14 25.37 -5.79
C PRO A 511 -5.99 25.82 -4.32
N THR A 512 -7.10 26.02 -3.59
CA THR A 512 -7.10 26.43 -2.17
C THR A 512 -6.63 25.34 -1.19
N LEU A 513 -6.25 24.15 -1.68
CA LEU A 513 -5.59 23.10 -0.89
C LEU A 513 -4.09 22.99 -1.19
N PHE A 514 -3.60 23.82 -2.13
CA PHE A 514 -2.23 23.83 -2.65
C PHE A 514 -1.68 25.26 -2.75
N ASP A 515 -2.26 26.21 -2.01
CA ASP A 515 -1.76 27.59 -1.92
C ASP A 515 -0.51 27.71 -1.03
N ALA A 516 0.11 28.89 -1.05
CA ALA A 516 1.35 29.19 -0.32
C ALA A 516 1.22 29.10 1.23
N SER A 517 0.00 29.12 1.78
CA SER A 517 -0.21 28.89 3.21
C SER A 517 -0.15 27.39 3.53
N ALA A 518 -0.67 26.54 2.65
CA ALA A 518 -0.62 25.09 2.78
C ALA A 518 0.76 24.53 2.41
N ILE A 519 1.40 25.05 1.36
CA ILE A 519 2.54 24.44 0.66
C ILE A 519 3.66 25.46 0.45
N ASP A 520 4.89 25.09 0.81
CA ASP A 520 6.08 25.97 0.78
C ASP A 520 7.21 25.48 -0.13
N ILE A 521 6.99 24.40 -0.89
CA ILE A 521 7.87 23.90 -1.96
C ILE A 521 7.02 23.54 -3.18
N THR A 522 7.28 24.19 -4.31
CA THR A 522 6.46 24.12 -5.55
C THR A 522 7.34 24.24 -6.80
N GLY A 523 7.01 23.54 -7.90
CA GLY A 523 7.72 23.70 -9.17
C GLY A 523 8.95 22.79 -9.31
N GLU A 524 9.99 23.27 -9.96
CA GLU A 524 11.25 22.53 -10.11
C GLU A 524 12.11 22.71 -8.85
N VAL A 525 12.42 21.61 -8.15
CA VAL A 525 13.11 21.69 -6.86
C VAL A 525 14.61 21.90 -7.01
N THR A 526 15.19 22.81 -6.22
CA THR A 526 16.66 22.92 -6.06
C THR A 526 17.21 21.71 -5.29
N GLU A 527 18.53 21.56 -5.22
CA GLU A 527 19.14 20.47 -4.46
C GLU A 527 18.86 20.60 -2.95
N GLU A 528 18.80 21.83 -2.42
CA GLU A 528 18.44 22.19 -1.05
C GLU A 528 17.00 21.76 -0.76
N GLU A 529 16.07 22.08 -1.66
CA GLU A 529 14.68 21.67 -1.55
C GLU A 529 14.54 20.16 -1.64
N LEU A 530 15.22 19.50 -2.57
CA LEU A 530 15.21 18.05 -2.71
C LEU A 530 15.67 17.36 -1.41
N ARG A 531 16.75 17.86 -0.78
CA ARG A 531 17.20 17.42 0.56
C ARG A 531 16.13 17.69 1.64
N VAL A 532 15.41 18.82 1.59
CA VAL A 532 14.28 19.10 2.49
C VAL A 532 13.09 18.16 2.25
N VAL A 533 12.70 17.88 1.01
CA VAL A 533 11.60 16.96 0.67
C VAL A 533 11.95 15.54 1.13
N LEU A 534 13.18 15.06 0.89
CA LEU A 534 13.70 13.82 1.46
C LEU A 534 13.53 13.80 2.98
N CYS A 535 14.09 14.80 3.68
CA CYS A 535 14.03 14.90 5.13
C CYS A 535 12.58 14.83 5.67
N ARG A 536 11.67 15.64 5.09
CA ARG A 536 10.28 15.69 5.54
C ARG A 536 9.54 14.38 5.28
N LEU A 537 9.72 13.76 4.11
CA LEU A 537 9.11 12.46 3.78
C LEU A 537 9.58 11.35 4.73
N ILE A 538 10.88 11.26 5.02
CA ILE A 538 11.44 10.22 5.89
C ILE A 538 10.99 10.41 7.35
N ASN A 539 10.89 11.66 7.81
CA ASN A 539 10.31 11.96 9.12
C ASN A 539 8.81 11.63 9.17
N TYR A 540 8.03 11.96 8.13
CA TYR A 540 6.60 11.63 8.04
C TYR A 540 6.33 10.10 7.98
N LEU A 541 7.18 9.36 7.27
CA LEU A 541 7.15 7.89 7.27
C LEU A 541 7.47 7.29 8.65
N ASN A 542 7.95 8.09 9.61
CA ASN A 542 8.26 7.69 10.98
C ASN A 542 9.04 6.37 11.06
N VAL A 543 10.17 6.31 10.34
CA VAL A 543 10.99 5.10 10.23
C VAL A 543 11.49 4.56 11.59
N LYS A 544 11.50 5.39 12.65
CA LYS A 544 11.85 4.94 14.02
C LYS A 544 10.74 4.09 14.68
N SER A 545 9.54 3.95 14.08
CA SER A 545 8.45 3.05 14.52
C SER A 545 7.92 2.18 13.38
N GLN A 546 8.13 0.86 13.47
CA GLN A 546 7.70 -0.11 12.44
C GLN A 546 6.18 -0.09 12.19
N ILE A 547 5.37 0.20 13.22
CA ILE A 547 3.90 0.25 13.10
C ILE A 547 3.47 1.45 12.26
N HIS A 548 3.98 2.64 12.58
CA HIS A 548 3.65 3.86 11.83
C HIS A 548 4.26 3.86 10.43
N PHE A 549 5.47 3.30 10.28
CA PHE A 549 6.07 3.09 8.97
C PHE A 549 5.18 2.24 8.05
N ARG A 550 4.72 1.06 8.52
CA ARG A 550 3.78 0.21 7.78
C ARG A 550 2.48 0.93 7.41
N GLN A 551 1.98 1.81 8.27
CA GLN A 551 0.76 2.60 8.02
C GLN A 551 0.97 3.73 7.00
N ASN A 552 2.18 4.33 6.94
CA ASN A 552 2.46 5.49 6.10
C ASN A 552 3.10 5.15 4.74
N ILE A 553 3.86 4.05 4.63
CA ILE A 553 4.49 3.62 3.37
C ILE A 553 3.49 3.13 2.31
N GLU A 554 2.29 2.71 2.73
CA GLU A 554 1.20 2.27 1.84
C GLU A 554 0.28 3.44 1.40
N ARG A 555 0.60 4.69 1.76
CA ARG A 555 -0.11 5.87 1.26
C ARG A 555 0.36 6.23 -0.15
N ASN A 556 -0.53 6.82 -0.95
CA ASN A 556 -0.17 7.33 -2.27
C ASN A 556 0.95 8.39 -2.17
N PRO A 557 2.06 8.30 -2.94
CA PRO A 557 3.20 9.22 -2.83
C PRO A 557 2.86 10.70 -3.04
N ARG A 558 1.89 11.01 -3.91
CA ARG A 558 1.44 12.39 -4.17
C ARG A 558 0.65 12.99 -2.98
N GLU A 559 -0.06 12.15 -2.20
CA GLU A 559 -0.69 12.55 -0.93
C GLU A 559 0.32 12.62 0.23
N LEU A 560 1.45 11.89 0.16
CA LEU A 560 2.56 12.07 1.10
C LEU A 560 3.18 13.46 0.96
N LEU A 561 3.50 13.90 -0.27
CA LEU A 561 4.04 15.24 -0.55
C LEU A 561 3.15 16.35 0.05
N ARG A 562 1.84 16.33 -0.26
CA ARG A 562 0.88 17.31 0.26
C ARG A 562 0.86 17.36 1.79
N ARG A 563 0.98 16.22 2.46
CA ARG A 563 1.05 16.14 3.95
C ARG A 563 2.35 16.64 4.55
N VAL A 564 3.39 16.83 3.74
CA VAL A 564 4.65 17.45 4.15
C VAL A 564 4.84 18.87 3.58
N ARG A 565 3.74 19.52 3.18
CA ARG A 565 3.69 20.89 2.60
C ARG A 565 4.47 21.05 1.28
N VAL A 566 4.53 19.98 0.48
CA VAL A 566 5.18 19.98 -0.84
C VAL A 566 4.13 19.75 -1.92
N ASP A 567 4.20 20.50 -3.03
CA ASP A 567 3.23 20.33 -4.10
C ASP A 567 3.33 18.93 -4.73
N PRO A 568 2.22 18.22 -4.96
CA PRO A 568 2.24 16.93 -5.64
C PRO A 568 2.94 16.94 -7.00
N THR A 569 2.97 18.08 -7.71
CA THR A 569 3.46 18.22 -9.09
C THR A 569 4.86 18.81 -9.20
N ILE A 570 5.66 18.78 -8.13
CA ILE A 570 7.09 19.13 -8.21
C ILE A 570 7.84 18.34 -9.29
N THR A 571 8.84 18.97 -9.90
CA THR A 571 9.74 18.39 -10.92
C THR A 571 11.18 18.38 -10.42
N GLY A 572 12.05 17.57 -11.03
CA GLY A 572 13.41 17.30 -10.53
C GLY A 572 13.51 16.12 -9.54
N MET A 573 12.39 15.52 -9.14
CA MET A 573 12.34 14.40 -8.18
C MET A 573 11.22 13.40 -8.52
N ASP A 574 11.54 12.12 -8.75
CA ASP A 574 10.50 11.07 -8.82
C ASP A 574 10.21 10.48 -7.43
N VAL A 575 9.19 11.04 -6.77
CA VAL A 575 8.73 10.58 -5.45
C VAL A 575 8.21 9.14 -5.48
N GLU A 576 7.70 8.64 -6.60
CA GLU A 576 7.18 7.27 -6.70
C GLU A 576 8.32 6.25 -6.71
N LEU A 577 9.44 6.57 -7.38
CA LEU A 577 10.66 5.78 -7.34
C LEU A 577 11.28 5.77 -5.93
N LEU A 578 11.35 6.95 -5.27
CA LEU A 578 11.86 7.05 -3.89
C LEU A 578 11.04 6.18 -2.93
N VAL A 579 9.72 6.33 -2.91
CA VAL A 579 8.83 5.56 -2.02
C VAL A 579 8.89 4.07 -2.37
N GLY A 580 8.93 3.72 -3.65
CA GLY A 580 9.10 2.35 -4.12
C GLY A 580 10.43 1.72 -3.67
N LYS A 581 11.52 2.49 -3.66
CA LYS A 581 12.84 2.05 -3.18
C LYS A 581 12.86 1.91 -1.65
N ILE A 582 12.32 2.86 -0.89
CA ILE A 582 12.20 2.74 0.59
C ILE A 582 11.35 1.51 0.96
N LYS A 583 10.22 1.30 0.28
CA LYS A 583 9.37 0.11 0.45
C LYS A 583 10.10 -1.17 0.07
N HIS A 584 10.97 -1.16 -0.94
CA HIS A 584 11.80 -2.32 -1.27
C HIS A 584 12.85 -2.63 -0.22
N LEU A 585 13.63 -1.65 0.24
CA LEU A 585 14.65 -1.87 1.29
C LEU A 585 14.00 -2.57 2.49
N TYR A 586 12.85 -2.06 2.93
CA TYR A 586 12.05 -2.67 4.00
C TYR A 586 11.60 -4.13 3.73
N LEU A 587 11.41 -4.52 2.46
CA LEU A 587 10.97 -5.85 2.04
C LEU A 587 12.11 -6.80 1.65
N SER A 588 13.35 -6.33 1.47
CA SER A 588 14.52 -7.16 1.14
C SER A 588 15.45 -7.40 2.32
N THR A 589 15.46 -6.51 3.31
CA THR A 589 16.21 -6.70 4.56
C THR A 589 15.55 -7.70 5.50
N ARG A 590 16.35 -8.50 6.22
CA ARG A 590 15.85 -9.58 7.09
C ARG A 590 15.17 -9.07 8.36
N THR A 591 15.73 -8.04 8.99
CA THR A 591 15.20 -7.41 10.20
C THR A 591 14.83 -5.95 9.95
N TYR A 592 14.07 -5.36 10.87
CA TYR A 592 13.79 -3.92 10.80
C TYR A 592 15.01 -3.05 11.14
N GLN A 593 16.01 -3.59 11.83
CA GLN A 593 17.28 -2.88 12.09
C GLN A 593 18.14 -2.82 10.82
N ASP A 594 18.20 -3.92 10.06
CA ASP A 594 18.85 -3.97 8.75
C ASP A 594 18.22 -2.95 7.78
N PHE A 595 16.88 -2.81 7.77
CA PHE A 595 16.18 -1.78 7.00
C PHE A 595 16.68 -0.37 7.34
N LEU A 596 16.79 -0.04 8.63
CA LEU A 596 17.23 1.29 9.06
C LEU A 596 18.70 1.55 8.71
N PHE A 597 19.55 0.52 8.76
CA PHE A 597 20.93 0.60 8.28
C PHE A 597 20.99 0.84 6.76
N ALA A 598 20.29 0.02 5.97
CA ALA A 598 20.26 0.14 4.51
C ALA A 598 19.66 1.48 4.04
N LEU A 599 18.63 1.98 4.73
CA LEU A 599 18.08 3.31 4.48
C LEU A 599 19.08 4.42 4.83
N LYS A 600 19.80 4.31 5.94
CA LYS A 600 20.84 5.28 6.32
C LYS A 600 21.95 5.36 5.28
N GLU A 601 22.46 4.22 4.80
CA GLU A 601 23.49 4.21 3.77
C GLU A 601 22.97 4.72 2.42
N ALA A 602 21.71 4.46 2.06
CA ALA A 602 21.08 5.07 0.87
C ALA A 602 20.92 6.61 0.96
N LEU A 603 20.87 7.16 2.18
CA LEU A 603 20.81 8.61 2.45
C LEU A 603 22.19 9.25 2.62
N ARG A 604 23.25 8.44 2.75
CA ARG A 604 24.62 8.88 3.02
C ARG A 604 25.21 9.84 1.97
N PRO A 605 24.87 9.76 0.67
CA PRO A 605 25.30 10.75 -0.32
C PRO A 605 24.63 12.13 -0.19
N TRP A 606 23.54 12.25 0.57
CA TRP A 606 22.68 13.44 0.63
C TRP A 606 22.83 14.27 1.90
N PHE A 607 23.48 13.70 2.94
CA PHE A 607 23.55 14.33 4.26
C PHE A 607 24.88 14.05 4.98
N ILE A 608 25.32 15.01 5.77
CA ILE A 608 26.47 14.92 6.67
C ILE A 608 25.97 14.71 8.12
N TRP A 609 26.56 13.76 8.84
CA TRP A 609 26.21 13.44 10.24
C TRP A 609 27.14 14.06 11.29
N ASN A 610 28.36 14.44 10.91
CA ASN A 610 29.35 15.07 11.79
C ASN A 610 29.93 16.26 11.04
N VAL A 611 29.85 17.46 11.61
CA VAL A 611 30.32 18.71 10.99
C VAL A 611 31.38 19.37 11.89
N SER A 612 32.33 20.10 11.31
CA SER A 612 33.18 21.02 12.09
C SER A 612 32.38 22.26 12.49
N ARG A 613 32.93 23.11 13.35
CA ARG A 613 32.31 24.40 13.65
C ARG A 613 32.33 25.31 12.42
N ASP A 614 33.45 25.36 11.72
CA ASP A 614 33.68 26.32 10.63
C ASP A 614 32.83 26.01 9.39
N ASP A 615 32.73 24.72 9.00
CA ASP A 615 31.84 24.23 7.92
C ASP A 615 30.35 24.44 8.28
N LEU A 616 29.99 24.42 9.57
CA LEU A 616 28.64 24.79 10.00
C LEU A 616 28.37 26.30 9.88
N GLU A 617 29.30 27.15 10.32
CA GLU A 617 29.14 28.61 10.22
C GLU A 617 29.10 29.07 8.74
N GLU A 618 29.92 28.47 7.87
CA GLU A 618 29.86 28.70 6.42
C GLU A 618 28.53 28.22 5.80
N ARG A 619 28.06 27.01 6.12
CA ARG A 619 26.77 26.50 5.64
C ARG A 619 25.59 27.37 6.05
N VAL A 620 25.57 27.83 7.31
CA VAL A 620 24.50 28.69 7.83
C VAL A 620 24.50 30.02 7.09
N LYS A 621 25.67 30.65 6.93
CA LYS A 621 25.82 31.89 6.16
C LYS A 621 25.31 31.72 4.73
N ASN A 622 25.79 30.71 4.01
CA ASN A 622 25.41 30.45 2.61
C ASN A 622 23.90 30.16 2.47
N PHE A 623 23.29 29.44 3.42
CA PHE A 623 21.85 29.15 3.43
C PHE A 623 20.99 30.40 3.72
N VAL A 624 21.38 31.22 4.69
CA VAL A 624 20.68 32.48 5.01
C VAL A 624 20.79 33.48 3.87
N GLN A 625 21.99 33.65 3.29
CA GLN A 625 22.22 34.61 2.20
C GLN A 625 21.52 34.22 0.89
N SER A 626 21.31 32.91 0.64
CA SER A 626 20.63 32.43 -0.58
C SER A 626 19.11 32.32 -0.43
N THR A 627 18.59 32.08 0.78
CA THR A 627 17.15 31.82 1.00
C THR A 627 16.62 32.35 2.35
N PRO A 628 16.71 33.66 2.64
CA PRO A 628 16.42 34.22 3.97
C PRO A 628 14.98 33.94 4.45
N LEU A 629 13.98 34.06 3.58
CA LEU A 629 12.57 33.74 3.89
C LEU A 629 12.39 32.28 4.33
N ARG A 630 13.22 31.35 3.80
CA ARG A 630 13.19 29.92 4.13
C ARG A 630 13.97 29.64 5.41
N ALA A 631 15.10 30.33 5.63
CA ALA A 631 15.79 30.30 6.92
C ALA A 631 14.85 30.71 8.06
N ILE A 632 14.00 31.73 7.85
CA ILE A 632 12.90 32.10 8.76
C ILE A 632 11.86 30.97 8.87
N ALA A 633 11.14 30.66 7.78
CA ALA A 633 9.90 29.89 7.84
C ALA A 633 10.06 28.37 8.01
N TRP A 634 11.23 27.79 7.73
CA TRP A 634 11.45 26.35 7.83
C TRP A 634 11.83 25.88 9.24
N SER A 635 11.28 24.73 9.63
CA SER A 635 11.67 24.04 10.88
C SER A 635 13.17 23.72 10.93
N ALA A 636 13.76 23.62 12.12
CA ALA A 636 15.18 23.28 12.32
C ALA A 636 15.63 22.02 11.54
N LYS A 637 14.78 20.99 11.42
CA LYS A 637 15.07 19.79 10.60
C LYS A 637 15.19 20.09 9.11
N SER A 638 14.39 21.03 8.61
CA SER A 638 14.44 21.50 7.22
C SER A 638 15.60 22.49 7.00
N ARG A 639 15.90 23.38 7.96
CA ARG A 639 17.13 24.21 7.95
C ARG A 639 18.38 23.33 7.81
N LEU A 640 18.50 22.30 8.64
CA LEU A 640 19.61 21.31 8.57
C LEU A 640 19.65 20.59 7.22
N ALA A 641 18.52 20.07 6.75
CA ALA A 641 18.46 19.34 5.48
C ALA A 641 18.86 20.21 4.28
N ALA A 642 18.42 21.47 4.24
CA ALA A 642 18.80 22.43 3.20
C ALA A 642 20.32 22.58 3.11
N MET A 643 21.01 22.72 4.26
CA MET A 643 22.47 22.81 4.37
C MET A 643 23.23 21.49 4.11
N GLY A 644 22.55 20.40 3.76
CA GLY A 644 23.15 19.08 3.58
C GLY A 644 23.52 18.39 4.90
N LEU A 645 22.90 18.77 6.02
CA LEU A 645 23.12 18.17 7.33
C LEU A 645 21.95 17.24 7.70
N HIS A 646 22.25 16.07 8.26
CA HIS A 646 21.22 15.15 8.74
C HIS A 646 20.51 15.74 9.97
N TRP A 647 19.22 15.47 10.16
CA TRP A 647 18.47 16.00 11.32
C TRP A 647 18.93 15.41 12.67
N ASP A 648 19.61 14.27 12.66
CA ASP A 648 20.31 13.71 13.84
C ASP A 648 21.84 14.02 13.82
N ALA A 649 22.29 15.09 13.13
CA ALA A 649 23.72 15.45 13.03
C ALA A 649 24.29 16.12 14.30
N THR A 650 25.62 16.06 14.43
CA THR A 650 26.38 16.68 15.53
C THR A 650 27.49 17.60 15.03
N VAL A 651 27.67 18.74 15.71
CA VAL A 651 28.85 19.60 15.56
C VAL A 651 29.96 19.19 16.51
N THR A 652 31.19 19.36 16.05
CA THR A 652 32.43 19.04 16.76
C THR A 652 32.97 20.33 17.40
N LEU A 653 33.05 20.38 18.73
CA LEU A 653 33.55 21.55 19.47
C LEU A 653 34.95 21.29 20.04
N PRO A 654 35.88 22.28 19.98
CA PRO A 654 37.13 22.22 20.71
C PRO A 654 36.85 22.25 22.22
N SER A 655 37.60 21.46 22.99
CA SER A 655 37.54 21.48 24.46
C SER A 655 38.39 22.61 25.02
N ASN A 656 37.79 23.49 25.82
CA ASN A 656 38.53 24.50 26.60
C ASN A 656 39.27 23.89 27.80
N ASN A 657 38.94 22.66 28.20
CA ASN A 657 39.61 21.94 29.29
C ASN A 657 40.79 21.13 28.75
N SER A 658 41.87 21.04 29.53
CA SER A 658 43.17 20.46 29.16
C SER A 658 43.18 18.93 28.90
N SER A 659 42.05 18.26 29.06
CA SER A 659 41.80 16.91 28.54
C SER A 659 41.52 16.93 27.04
N LYS A 660 42.21 16.09 26.25
CA LYS A 660 42.05 15.96 24.77
C LYS A 660 40.72 15.30 24.33
N GLN A 661 39.61 15.62 24.97
CA GLN A 661 38.32 14.96 24.76
C GLN A 661 37.39 15.84 23.89
N VAL A 662 37.26 15.46 22.62
CA VAL A 662 36.46 16.19 21.63
C VAL A 662 34.98 16.06 21.96
N THR A 663 34.32 17.20 22.24
CA THR A 663 32.90 17.22 22.61
C THR A 663 32.03 17.32 21.36
N LYS A 664 31.00 16.46 21.27
CA LYS A 664 30.02 16.46 20.17
C LYS A 664 28.65 16.89 20.68
N GLN A 665 28.07 17.92 20.06
CA GLN A 665 26.75 18.44 20.42
C GLN A 665 25.76 18.25 19.27
N SER A 666 24.52 17.84 19.58
CA SER A 666 23.46 17.66 18.57
C SER A 666 22.91 19.01 18.09
N LEU A 667 22.86 19.20 16.77
CA LEU A 667 22.38 20.45 16.15
C LEU A 667 20.86 20.63 16.18
N LEU A 668 20.10 19.56 16.42
CA LEU A 668 18.64 19.63 16.55
C LEU A 668 18.17 19.86 18.00
N LYS A 669 19.04 19.61 18.99
CA LYS A 669 18.74 19.77 20.42
C LYS A 669 19.49 20.93 21.10
N GLY A 670 20.46 21.54 20.41
CA GLY A 670 21.30 22.62 20.94
C GLY A 670 20.99 23.96 20.31
N VAL A 671 21.13 25.04 21.09
CA VAL A 671 20.84 26.43 20.68
C VAL A 671 21.78 26.95 19.57
N ILE A 672 22.89 26.24 19.29
CA ILE A 672 23.92 26.64 18.31
C ILE A 672 23.32 26.96 16.93
N LEU A 673 22.45 26.09 16.40
CA LEU A 673 21.89 26.26 15.06
C LEU A 673 21.10 27.58 14.96
N ASP A 674 20.18 27.79 15.89
CA ASP A 674 19.31 28.95 15.87
C ASP A 674 20.07 30.23 16.26
N THR A 675 21.12 30.14 17.08
CA THR A 675 22.04 31.26 17.35
C THR A 675 22.75 31.71 16.07
N LEU A 676 23.33 30.77 15.32
CA LEU A 676 24.06 31.08 14.08
C LEU A 676 23.11 31.61 13.00
N VAL A 677 21.93 31.00 12.84
CA VAL A 677 20.91 31.49 11.89
C VAL A 677 20.44 32.90 12.27
N THR A 678 20.23 33.19 13.57
CA THR A 678 19.83 34.52 14.06
C THR A 678 20.93 35.57 13.84
N LYS A 679 22.20 35.22 14.10
CA LYS A 679 23.37 36.06 13.83
C LYS A 679 23.46 36.42 12.34
N GLU A 680 23.38 35.43 11.45
CA GLU A 680 23.49 35.70 10.01
C GLU A 680 22.23 36.37 9.43
N LEU A 681 21.03 36.18 10.01
CA LEU A 681 19.84 36.97 9.68
C LEU A 681 20.00 38.45 10.10
N LYS A 682 20.62 38.72 11.26
CA LYS A 682 20.98 40.09 11.67
C LYS A 682 22.02 40.71 10.73
N ASN A 683 22.99 39.93 10.25
CA ASN A 683 23.98 40.37 9.25
C ASN A 683 23.37 40.61 7.87
N TYR A 684 22.29 39.88 7.51
CA TYR A 684 21.62 39.99 6.22
C TYR A 684 20.63 41.16 6.15
N TYR A 685 20.04 41.56 7.27
CA TYR A 685 19.08 42.66 7.33
C TYR A 685 19.65 43.97 6.76
N GLY A 686 18.90 44.58 5.83
CA GLY A 686 19.32 45.77 5.08
C GLY A 686 20.09 45.47 3.79
N SER A 687 20.46 44.20 3.53
CA SER A 687 21.08 43.76 2.26
C SER A 687 20.12 43.00 1.32
N GLY A 688 18.99 42.49 1.85
CA GLY A 688 17.93 41.84 1.07
C GLY A 688 16.92 42.80 0.46
N THR A 689 15.92 42.26 -0.23
CA THR A 689 14.75 43.01 -0.71
C THR A 689 13.88 43.55 0.44
N GLU A 690 12.99 44.49 0.15
CA GLU A 690 12.08 45.07 1.16
C GLU A 690 11.18 44.01 1.84
N GLU A 691 10.66 43.04 1.08
CA GLU A 691 9.88 41.92 1.63
C GLU A 691 10.72 41.04 2.57
N GLU A 692 11.97 40.75 2.18
CA GLU A 692 12.90 39.98 3.00
C GLU A 692 13.28 40.73 4.27
N ASN A 693 13.61 42.02 4.18
CA ASN A 693 13.95 42.85 5.34
C ASN A 693 12.76 42.96 6.31
N GLN A 694 11.54 43.18 5.83
CA GLN A 694 10.33 43.20 6.66
C GLN A 694 10.09 41.84 7.33
N ALA A 695 10.25 40.73 6.61
CA ALA A 695 10.12 39.39 7.19
C ALA A 695 11.21 39.07 8.23
N VAL A 696 12.46 39.47 7.97
CA VAL A 696 13.60 39.31 8.89
C VAL A 696 13.39 40.12 10.17
N ALA A 697 13.06 41.41 10.07
CA ALA A 697 12.80 42.26 11.23
C ALA A 697 11.62 41.73 12.06
N LYS A 698 10.54 41.32 11.40
CA LYS A 698 9.39 40.68 12.06
C LYS A 698 9.80 39.41 12.81
N TYR A 699 10.54 38.49 12.17
CA TYR A 699 10.98 37.25 12.81
C TYR A 699 11.90 37.49 14.01
N LEU A 700 12.86 38.43 13.88
CA LEU A 700 13.79 38.77 14.96
C LEU A 700 13.06 39.41 16.16
N LYS A 701 12.07 40.28 15.91
CA LYS A 701 11.23 40.87 16.96
C LYS A 701 10.30 39.85 17.60
N GLU A 702 9.59 39.03 16.82
CA GLU A 702 8.61 38.05 17.33
C GLU A 702 9.27 36.85 18.03
N THR A 703 10.47 36.43 17.62
CA THR A 703 11.14 35.22 18.14
C THR A 703 12.16 35.53 19.24
N TYR A 704 12.86 36.66 19.16
CA TYR A 704 13.97 37.00 20.06
C TYR A 704 13.82 38.37 20.75
N SER A 705 12.69 39.05 20.59
CA SER A 705 12.46 40.42 21.09
C SER A 705 13.49 41.46 20.63
N PHE A 706 14.18 41.20 19.52
CA PHE A 706 15.23 42.09 19.00
C PHE A 706 14.66 43.06 17.97
N ASP A 707 14.58 44.34 18.32
CA ASP A 707 14.09 45.40 17.43
C ASP A 707 15.18 45.87 16.46
N VAL A 708 14.98 45.58 15.17
CA VAL A 708 15.91 45.98 14.09
C VAL A 708 15.44 47.28 13.46
N THR A 709 15.92 48.41 13.97
CA THR A 709 15.82 49.68 13.25
C THR A 709 16.62 49.61 11.95
N PRO A 710 16.11 50.10 10.81
CA PRO A 710 16.93 50.31 9.62
C PRO A 710 18.15 51.17 9.99
N ALA A 711 19.36 50.69 9.70
CA ALA A 711 20.57 51.33 10.20
C ALA A 711 20.83 52.66 9.48
N ALA A 712 20.51 53.77 10.15
CA ALA A 712 21.34 54.96 10.03
C ALA A 712 22.77 54.57 10.41
N SER A 713 23.76 54.98 9.63
CA SER A 713 25.11 54.43 9.67
C SER A 713 25.90 54.89 10.90
N ASP A 714 25.93 54.07 11.95
CA ASP A 714 26.92 54.16 13.03
C ASP A 714 27.33 52.75 13.51
N SER A 715 28.62 52.57 13.78
CA SER A 715 29.23 51.25 14.01
C SER A 715 29.70 51.04 15.44
N GLN A 716 29.01 50.18 16.19
CA GLN A 716 29.47 49.66 17.48
C GLN A 716 29.38 48.13 17.54
N SER A 717 30.23 47.51 18.36
CA SER A 717 30.51 46.07 18.30
C SER A 717 29.38 45.22 18.89
N SER A 718 28.71 44.44 18.05
CA SER A 718 27.61 43.52 18.44
C SER A 718 28.09 42.20 19.09
N ALA A 719 29.36 42.07 19.47
CA ALA A 719 29.94 40.80 19.92
C ALA A 719 29.60 40.45 21.39
N ASP A 720 29.60 41.45 22.27
CA ASP A 720 29.67 41.21 23.73
C ASP A 720 28.30 40.96 24.37
N GLU A 721 27.25 41.64 23.89
CA GLU A 721 25.86 41.44 24.35
C GLU A 721 25.42 39.97 24.19
N MET A 722 25.80 39.35 23.08
CA MET A 722 25.40 37.96 22.76
C MET A 722 26.07 36.94 23.68
N GLN A 723 27.26 37.24 24.21
CA GLN A 723 27.93 36.41 25.22
C GLN A 723 27.23 36.50 26.59
N GLN A 724 26.73 37.68 26.99
CA GLN A 724 25.99 37.85 28.25
C GLN A 724 24.67 37.06 28.25
N VAL A 725 23.95 37.01 27.13
CA VAL A 725 22.72 36.20 26.99
C VAL A 725 23.04 34.69 27.03
N MET A 726 24.16 34.26 26.44
CA MET A 726 24.59 32.86 26.56
C MET A 726 25.01 32.47 27.98
N ALA A 727 25.66 33.37 28.73
CA ALA A 727 26.05 33.11 30.12
C ALA A 727 24.82 32.94 31.02
N THR A 728 23.88 33.88 30.97
CA THR A 728 22.65 33.83 31.79
C THR A 728 21.75 32.62 31.50
N THR A 729 21.72 32.15 30.24
CA THR A 729 20.94 30.95 29.87
C THR A 729 21.57 29.64 30.40
N LEU A 730 22.88 29.64 30.71
CA LEU A 730 23.57 28.45 31.27
C LEU A 730 23.37 28.27 32.78
N GLU A 731 23.01 29.33 33.52
CA GLU A 731 22.88 29.28 34.98
C GLU A 731 21.49 28.80 35.44
N THR A 732 20.45 28.94 34.61
CA THR A 732 19.08 28.53 34.96
C THR A 732 18.80 27.07 34.61
N SER A 733 19.20 26.15 35.50
CA SER A 733 18.76 24.75 35.48
C SER A 733 18.51 24.20 36.89
N PRO A 734 17.29 24.32 37.43
CA PRO A 734 16.89 23.58 38.64
C PRO A 734 16.71 22.09 38.31
N GLY A 735 17.24 21.22 39.16
CA GLY A 735 17.22 19.76 38.91
C GLY A 735 15.83 19.11 39.01
N GLU A 736 15.60 18.08 38.20
CA GLU A 736 14.38 17.28 38.24
C GLU A 736 14.30 16.45 39.54
N GLY A 737 13.35 16.79 40.40
CA GLY A 737 12.85 15.92 41.47
C GLY A 737 11.52 15.28 41.04
N ASP A 738 11.43 13.96 41.09
CA ASP A 738 10.29 13.17 40.63
C ASP A 738 8.93 13.64 41.20
N ARG A 739 7.95 13.87 40.32
CA ARG A 739 6.51 13.89 40.64
C ARG A 739 5.61 13.73 39.40
N SER A 740 5.03 12.53 39.30
CA SER A 740 3.69 12.18 38.78
C SER A 740 2.95 13.17 37.85
N LEU A 741 2.63 12.71 36.64
CA LEU A 741 1.68 13.36 35.71
C LEU A 741 0.24 13.38 36.25
N GLU A 742 -0.28 14.55 36.62
CA GLU A 742 -1.72 14.78 36.83
C GLU A 742 -2.30 15.64 35.69
N ILE A 743 -3.49 15.26 35.20
CA ILE A 743 -4.09 15.84 33.98
C ILE A 743 -5.01 17.01 34.34
N MET A 744 -4.54 18.26 34.17
CA MET A 744 -5.39 19.44 34.20
C MET A 744 -5.84 19.92 32.81
N ARG A 745 -7.09 20.39 32.74
CA ARG A 745 -7.80 20.78 31.52
C ARG A 745 -7.61 22.26 31.20
N LEU A 746 -7.41 22.60 29.93
CA LEU A 746 -7.44 23.99 29.45
C LEU A 746 -8.88 24.56 29.47
N PRO A 747 -9.12 25.78 30.00
CA PRO A 747 -10.42 26.43 29.96
C PRO A 747 -10.64 27.17 28.63
N GLY A 748 -11.57 26.70 27.80
CA GLY A 748 -11.94 27.36 26.55
C GLY A 748 -12.81 28.60 26.76
N LYS A 749 -12.32 29.79 26.36
CA LYS A 749 -13.13 31.03 26.29
C LYS A 749 -13.78 31.17 24.91
N SER A 750 -15.04 30.77 24.80
CA SER A 750 -15.88 31.08 23.61
C SER A 750 -16.52 32.46 23.78
N LYS A 751 -16.43 33.33 22.75
CA LYS A 751 -17.19 34.59 22.72
C LYS A 751 -18.62 34.32 22.27
N ARG A 752 -19.57 34.57 23.17
CA ARG A 752 -21.01 34.51 22.91
C ARG A 752 -21.41 35.74 22.09
N ILE A 753 -22.03 35.54 20.93
CA ILE A 753 -22.76 36.59 20.20
C ILE A 753 -24.24 36.39 20.52
N GLU A 754 -24.93 37.46 20.89
CA GLU A 754 -26.32 37.40 21.34
C GLU A 754 -27.29 37.36 20.14
N HIS A 755 -28.48 36.82 20.36
CA HIS A 755 -29.59 36.89 19.40
C HIS A 755 -30.72 37.73 20.02
N GLY A 756 -31.15 38.76 19.31
CA GLY A 756 -32.32 39.55 19.66
C GLY A 756 -33.58 38.94 19.07
N ASP A 757 -34.54 38.58 19.92
CA ASP A 757 -35.88 38.14 19.53
C ASP A 757 -36.75 39.32 19.08
N ASN A 758 -37.52 39.19 17.98
CA ASN A 758 -38.77 39.95 17.85
C ASN A 758 -39.82 39.40 16.85
N LYS A 759 -40.92 38.88 17.44
CA LYS A 759 -42.34 38.96 17.03
C LYS A 759 -42.75 39.04 15.54
N LYS A 760 -43.33 37.92 15.09
CA LYS A 760 -44.69 37.76 14.47
C LYS A 760 -45.34 38.95 13.72
N GLN A 761 -45.49 38.80 12.39
CA GLN A 761 -46.67 39.13 11.56
C GLN A 761 -46.51 38.45 10.17
N GLY A 762 -47.53 38.13 9.36
CA GLY A 762 -48.97 38.30 9.60
C GLY A 762 -49.94 38.13 8.41
N ARG A 763 -49.70 37.29 7.38
CA ARG A 763 -50.66 36.88 6.31
C ARG A 763 -50.18 35.55 5.68
N LYS A 764 -50.96 34.52 5.28
CA LYS A 764 -52.30 34.30 4.65
C LYS A 764 -52.36 34.43 3.11
N GLU A 765 -52.78 33.32 2.47
CA GLU A 765 -53.39 33.17 1.13
C GLU A 765 -52.52 33.41 -0.14
N ALA A 766 -52.67 32.67 -1.25
CA ALA A 766 -53.46 31.45 -1.54
C ALA A 766 -52.95 30.64 -2.75
N TRP A 767 -53.27 29.33 -2.78
CA TRP A 767 -53.65 28.47 -3.91
C TRP A 767 -53.05 28.68 -5.32
N SER A 768 -52.43 27.62 -5.87
CA SER A 768 -53.03 26.88 -7.00
C SER A 768 -52.49 25.44 -7.07
N THR A 769 -53.35 24.51 -7.48
CA THR A 769 -52.96 23.17 -7.95
C THR A 769 -52.70 23.18 -9.46
N ASP A 770 -52.44 21.97 -9.96
CA ASP A 770 -52.50 21.52 -11.37
C ASP A 770 -51.24 21.66 -12.22
N SER A 771 -50.92 20.75 -13.14
CA SER A 771 -51.03 19.27 -13.30
C SER A 771 -50.74 18.96 -14.79
N PHE A 772 -50.61 17.68 -15.14
CA PHE A 772 -50.38 17.11 -16.49
C PHE A 772 -48.94 16.93 -17.01
N HIS A 773 -48.74 15.69 -17.51
CA HIS A 773 -47.63 15.07 -18.26
C HIS A 773 -46.26 14.96 -17.59
#